data_AF-A0A926TJE9-F1
#
_entry.id   AF-A0A926TJE9-F1
#
_cell.length_a   1.000
_cell.length_b   1.000
_cell.length_c   1.000
_cell.angle_alpha   90.00
_cell.angle_beta   90.00
_cell.angle_gamma   90.00
#
_symmetry.space_group_name_H-M   'P 1'
#
loop_
_entity.id
_entity.type
_entity.pdbx_description
1 polymer ?
#
loop_
_entity_poly.entity_id
_entity_poly.type
_entity_poly.pdbx_seq_one_letter_code
_entity_poly.pdbx_strand_id
1 'polypeptide(L)'
;MTHTVASTPATRLSGKLPPSLKRLSDLAYNYWWCWSGQQGSLFQAINPDEWERCGHNPVALLEAVSYERLTQLAIDPVYVKRLNTLVDRFDRYLSAENTWASRVAPQISKQHPVAYFCAEFGLHESLPIYSGGLGILAGDHLKSASDLGVPLVGIGLLYRQGYFRQRLNRAGWQEDYYVDNVFDRLPLELLKTEHGQPLSVEVQVRQRLVRAQIWRVRVGRVDLYLLDTDRDDNDPIDRWLTGHLYGGNQETRIAQEVVLGIGGVRALQALGIEPSIYHLNEGHAAFCLLEVARLEIQRTGQSFYDIEAAVRDRCVFTTHTPVPAGHDVFSADLMDSYFAHYWSQLGLSREQFLALGARRLGDPWEPFGMTVLALRLCRAANGVSELHGRVSRQMWTVLYPDRAEDQVPIGYVTNGVHASSWTAALMSDLFARYLGEDWEIKVADPDLWAKLDQIPDAELWQRRRVLKERLIAHARHKIRQARQNRGEDWEQINATDRILDPNALTIGFARRFSPYKRGDLLLRDANRALKIFGNADRPVQIVFSGKAHPADEEGKRIIQRLMEWCKQSNIWSRVAFIEDYDMYTARKLVQGVDVWLNNPRRPLEASGTSGQKVCFNGGINCSVLDGWWCEGYQAEGDRGINGWAIGQDAHTSNQELQDKVDSDSLYRLLEEEIVPLYYDQDADGIPHGWVQMMKASIRTNAPAFNTHRMIADYVTQIYAPGIAEVGRSLAKVPF
;
A
#
# COMPACT_ATOMS: atom_id res chain seq x y z
N MET A 1 -43.64 -13.89 10.59
CA MET A 1 -43.20 -13.63 9.21
C MET A 1 -41.73 -13.97 9.16
N THR A 2 -41.36 -15.01 8.45
CA THR A 2 -39.97 -15.45 8.28
C THR A 2 -39.23 -14.42 7.44
N HIS A 3 -38.32 -13.66 8.06
CA HIS A 3 -37.34 -12.86 7.33
C HIS A 3 -36.53 -13.82 6.46
N THR A 4 -36.84 -13.90 5.16
CA THR A 4 -35.92 -14.49 4.19
C THR A 4 -34.68 -13.62 4.17
N VAL A 5 -33.68 -14.01 4.96
CA VAL A 5 -32.34 -13.41 4.92
C VAL A 5 -31.89 -13.48 3.46
N ALA A 6 -31.69 -12.32 2.83
CA ALA A 6 -31.23 -12.27 1.45
C ALA A 6 -29.94 -13.12 1.32
N SER A 7 -29.93 -14.07 0.39
CA SER A 7 -28.79 -14.97 0.20
C SER A 7 -27.55 -14.17 -0.19
N THR A 8 -26.57 -14.07 0.72
CA THR A 8 -25.27 -13.42 0.45
C THR A 8 -24.41 -14.27 -0.50
N PRO A 9 -23.42 -13.68 -1.20
CA PRO A 9 -22.47 -14.45 -2.02
C PRO A 9 -21.76 -15.56 -1.24
N ALA A 10 -21.35 -15.28 0.00
CA ALA A 10 -20.75 -16.28 0.89
C ALA A 10 -21.70 -17.46 1.18
N THR A 11 -22.99 -17.19 1.43
CA THR A 11 -23.99 -18.25 1.67
C THR A 11 -24.20 -19.10 0.40
N ARG A 12 -24.22 -18.46 -0.78
CA ARG A 12 -24.32 -19.19 -2.06
C ARG A 12 -23.11 -20.10 -2.29
N LEU A 13 -21.90 -19.60 -2.03
CA LEU A 13 -20.68 -20.40 -2.13
C LEU A 13 -20.69 -21.55 -1.12
N SER A 14 -21.08 -21.28 0.14
CA SER A 14 -21.22 -22.29 1.20
C SER A 14 -22.15 -23.44 0.81
N GLY A 15 -23.23 -23.15 0.08
CA GLY A 15 -24.17 -24.15 -0.44
C GLY A 15 -23.57 -25.14 -1.44
N LYS A 16 -22.45 -24.78 -2.08
CA LYS A 16 -21.73 -25.65 -3.04
C LYS A 16 -20.64 -26.50 -2.37
N LEU A 17 -20.31 -26.26 -1.10
CA LEU A 17 -19.21 -26.91 -0.40
C LEU A 17 -19.68 -28.12 0.41
N PRO A 18 -18.86 -29.19 0.53
CA PRO A 18 -19.10 -30.27 1.49
C PRO A 18 -19.29 -29.75 2.92
N PRO A 19 -20.07 -30.43 3.79
CA PRO A 19 -20.42 -29.93 5.13
C PRO A 19 -19.22 -29.51 5.99
N SER A 20 -18.14 -30.29 6.02
CA SER A 20 -16.93 -29.99 6.80
C SER A 20 -16.11 -28.81 6.26
N LEU A 21 -16.36 -28.40 5.01
CA LEU A 21 -15.63 -27.33 4.33
C LEU A 21 -16.44 -26.03 4.20
N LYS A 22 -17.70 -26.01 4.66
CA LYS A 22 -18.59 -24.84 4.50
C LYS A 22 -17.98 -23.53 5.00
N ARG A 23 -17.21 -23.55 6.10
CA ARG A 23 -16.56 -22.35 6.67
C ARG A 23 -15.47 -21.75 5.76
N LEU A 24 -15.01 -22.45 4.72
CA LEU A 24 -14.14 -21.87 3.71
C LEU A 24 -14.79 -20.68 3.00
N SER A 25 -16.14 -20.65 2.87
CA SER A 25 -16.82 -19.50 2.28
C SER A 25 -16.64 -18.23 3.10
N ASP A 26 -16.69 -18.35 4.43
CA ASP A 26 -16.60 -17.20 5.32
C ASP A 26 -15.19 -16.62 5.31
N LEU A 27 -14.19 -17.51 5.31
CA LEU A 27 -12.79 -17.13 5.14
C LEU A 27 -12.55 -16.53 3.76
N ALA A 28 -13.06 -17.13 2.68
CA ALA A 28 -12.83 -16.63 1.31
C ALA A 28 -13.34 -15.20 1.10
N TYR A 29 -14.43 -14.80 1.75
CA TYR A 29 -15.04 -13.47 1.66
C TYR A 29 -14.58 -12.48 2.74
N ASN A 30 -13.56 -12.81 3.55
CA ASN A 30 -12.97 -11.89 4.51
C ASN A 30 -11.45 -11.91 4.41
N TYR A 31 -10.83 -10.81 3.96
CA TYR A 31 -9.40 -10.74 3.67
C TYR A 31 -8.46 -11.05 4.84
N TRP A 32 -8.97 -11.16 6.08
CA TRP A 32 -8.18 -11.58 7.24
C TRP A 32 -7.30 -12.82 7.01
N TRP A 33 -7.75 -13.76 6.18
CA TRP A 33 -6.95 -14.94 5.83
C TRP A 33 -5.56 -14.60 5.25
N CYS A 34 -5.40 -13.45 4.58
CA CYS A 34 -4.19 -13.13 3.82
C CYS A 34 -3.02 -12.59 4.67
N TRP A 35 -3.27 -12.16 5.91
CA TRP A 35 -2.23 -11.79 6.88
C TRP A 35 -2.22 -12.65 8.14
N SER A 36 -3.10 -13.64 8.22
CA SER A 36 -3.09 -14.62 9.31
C SER A 36 -1.90 -15.58 9.13
N GLY A 37 -1.25 -16.07 10.19
CA GLY A 37 0.01 -16.84 10.14
C GLY A 37 0.09 -18.11 9.25
N GLN A 38 -0.97 -18.48 8.52
CA GLN A 38 -0.94 -19.49 7.44
C GLN A 38 -1.11 -18.91 6.03
N GLN A 39 -0.98 -17.58 5.84
CA GLN A 39 -0.94 -16.78 4.59
C GLN A 39 -1.31 -17.55 3.31
N GLY A 40 -2.60 -17.85 3.12
CA GLY A 40 -3.11 -18.49 1.89
C GLY A 40 -2.74 -19.96 1.67
N SER A 41 -1.86 -20.56 2.48
CA SER A 41 -1.44 -21.97 2.34
C SER A 41 -2.60 -22.96 2.45
N LEU A 42 -3.67 -22.59 3.16
CA LEU A 42 -4.90 -23.37 3.25
C LEU A 42 -5.62 -23.46 1.89
N PHE A 43 -5.69 -22.35 1.15
CA PHE A 43 -6.31 -22.29 -0.17
C PHE A 43 -5.39 -22.90 -1.22
N GLN A 44 -4.08 -22.59 -1.18
CA GLN A 44 -3.10 -23.17 -2.09
C GLN A 44 -3.08 -24.71 -2.01
N ALA A 45 -3.25 -25.30 -0.81
CA ALA A 45 -3.27 -26.75 -0.63
C ALA A 45 -4.49 -27.44 -1.29
N ILE A 46 -5.55 -26.70 -1.63
CA ILE A 46 -6.71 -27.25 -2.33
C ILE A 46 -6.28 -27.71 -3.73
N ASN A 47 -5.69 -26.80 -4.50
CA ASN A 47 -5.11 -27.04 -5.81
C ASN A 47 -4.07 -25.93 -6.12
N PRO A 48 -2.75 -26.23 -6.06
CA PRO A 48 -1.72 -25.22 -6.27
C PRO A 48 -1.73 -24.59 -7.66
N ASP A 49 -2.03 -25.36 -8.71
CA ASP A 49 -2.03 -24.87 -10.09
C ASP A 49 -3.24 -23.96 -10.35
N GLU A 50 -4.42 -24.33 -9.86
CA GLU A 50 -5.60 -23.46 -9.95
C GLU A 50 -5.47 -22.22 -9.07
N TRP A 51 -4.78 -22.31 -7.93
CA TRP A 51 -4.49 -21.14 -7.10
C TRP A 51 -3.69 -20.06 -7.83
N GLU A 52 -2.67 -20.47 -8.60
CA GLU A 52 -1.91 -19.55 -9.45
C GLU A 52 -2.75 -19.05 -10.65
N ARG A 53 -3.53 -19.92 -11.32
CA ARG A 53 -4.42 -19.53 -12.44
C ARG A 53 -5.49 -18.52 -12.02
N CYS A 54 -6.04 -18.65 -10.82
CA CYS A 54 -7.06 -17.77 -10.28
C CYS A 54 -6.50 -16.44 -9.73
N GLY A 55 -5.19 -16.19 -9.86
CA GLY A 55 -4.57 -14.97 -9.33
C GLY A 55 -4.68 -14.88 -7.81
N HIS A 56 -4.53 -16.03 -7.12
CA HIS A 56 -4.59 -16.12 -5.66
C HIS A 56 -5.92 -15.65 -5.06
N ASN A 57 -7.02 -15.83 -5.81
CA ASN A 57 -8.37 -15.50 -5.37
C ASN A 57 -9.08 -16.76 -4.80
N PRO A 58 -9.43 -16.78 -3.49
CA PRO A 58 -10.05 -17.95 -2.87
C PRO A 58 -11.47 -18.21 -3.36
N VAL A 59 -12.23 -17.17 -3.73
CA VAL A 59 -13.58 -17.34 -4.29
C VAL A 59 -13.48 -18.01 -5.65
N ALA A 60 -12.67 -17.47 -6.55
CA ALA A 60 -12.48 -18.04 -7.88
C ALA A 60 -11.93 -19.48 -7.83
N LEU A 61 -11.01 -19.77 -6.90
CA LEU A 61 -10.50 -21.13 -6.67
C LEU A 61 -11.63 -22.10 -6.28
N LEU A 62 -12.44 -21.74 -5.29
CA LEU A 62 -13.51 -22.60 -4.79
C LEU A 62 -14.63 -22.82 -5.83
N GLU A 63 -14.79 -21.91 -6.78
CA GLU A 63 -15.69 -22.09 -7.93
C GLU A 63 -15.09 -22.93 -9.05
N ALA A 64 -13.77 -22.93 -9.23
CA ALA A 64 -13.08 -23.64 -10.30
C ALA A 64 -12.77 -25.11 -9.94
N VAL A 65 -12.53 -25.41 -8.67
CA VAL A 65 -12.16 -26.75 -8.21
C VAL A 65 -13.37 -27.70 -8.25
N SER A 66 -13.12 -28.94 -8.69
CA SER A 66 -14.17 -29.94 -8.81
C SER A 66 -14.72 -30.40 -7.45
N TYR A 67 -15.98 -30.82 -7.42
CA TYR A 67 -16.63 -31.30 -6.21
C TYR A 67 -15.96 -32.56 -5.64
N GLU A 68 -15.42 -33.42 -6.51
CA GLU A 68 -14.64 -34.61 -6.11
C GLU A 68 -13.40 -34.21 -5.31
N ARG A 69 -12.65 -33.21 -5.77
CA ARG A 69 -11.47 -32.70 -5.05
C ARG A 69 -11.84 -32.11 -3.70
N LEU A 70 -12.92 -31.33 -3.64
CA LEU A 70 -13.43 -30.80 -2.38
C LEU A 70 -13.86 -31.92 -1.43
N THR A 71 -14.47 -32.99 -1.94
CA THR A 71 -14.87 -34.15 -1.14
C THR A 71 -13.67 -34.93 -0.61
N GLN A 72 -12.58 -35.06 -1.37
CA GLN A 72 -11.31 -35.63 -0.88
C GLN A 72 -10.74 -34.84 0.30
N LEU A 73 -10.74 -33.50 0.21
CA LEU A 73 -10.29 -32.64 1.31
C LEU A 73 -11.22 -32.70 2.52
N ALA A 74 -12.52 -32.88 2.29
CA ALA A 74 -13.53 -32.98 3.33
C ALA A 74 -13.36 -34.22 4.22
N ILE A 75 -12.71 -35.28 3.70
CA ILE A 75 -12.39 -36.50 4.44
C ILE A 75 -10.92 -36.59 4.89
N ASP A 76 -10.09 -35.62 4.52
CA ASP A 76 -8.69 -35.53 4.98
C ASP A 76 -8.64 -34.93 6.39
N PRO A 77 -8.30 -35.73 7.43
CA PRO A 77 -8.30 -35.25 8.81
C PRO A 77 -7.24 -34.16 9.05
N VAL A 78 -6.14 -34.14 8.29
CA VAL A 78 -5.09 -33.12 8.44
C VAL A 78 -5.59 -31.79 7.91
N TYR A 79 -6.20 -31.78 6.72
CA TYR A 79 -6.76 -30.56 6.14
C TYR A 79 -7.90 -30.00 6.99
N VAL A 80 -8.86 -30.84 7.39
CA VAL A 80 -10.01 -30.42 8.21
C VAL A 80 -9.56 -29.87 9.56
N LYS A 81 -8.57 -30.51 10.21
CA LYS A 81 -8.01 -29.98 11.47
C LYS A 81 -7.41 -28.59 11.29
N ARG A 82 -6.62 -28.38 10.22
CA ARG A 82 -6.03 -27.06 9.91
C ARG A 82 -7.11 -26.01 9.64
N LEU A 83 -8.15 -26.35 8.89
CA LEU A 83 -9.30 -25.48 8.65
C LEU A 83 -9.97 -25.09 9.96
N ASN A 84 -10.32 -26.06 10.80
CA ASN A 84 -11.01 -25.80 12.07
C ASN A 84 -10.17 -24.92 13.01
N THR A 85 -8.87 -25.17 13.13
CA THR A 85 -7.98 -24.30 13.92
C THR A 85 -7.96 -22.86 13.39
N LEU A 86 -7.96 -22.67 12.08
CA LEU A 86 -8.00 -21.33 11.48
C LEU A 86 -9.36 -20.65 11.73
N VAL A 87 -10.46 -21.39 11.61
CA VAL A 87 -11.82 -20.93 11.88
C VAL A 87 -11.97 -20.52 13.35
N ASP A 88 -11.48 -21.33 14.30
CA ASP A 88 -11.53 -20.99 15.72
C ASP A 88 -10.74 -19.73 16.04
N ARG A 89 -9.62 -19.48 15.34
CA ARG A 89 -8.87 -18.22 15.46
C ARG A 89 -9.62 -17.04 14.84
N PHE A 90 -10.24 -17.26 13.68
CA PHE A 90 -11.04 -16.25 12.99
C PHE A 90 -12.24 -15.80 13.82
N ASP A 91 -12.98 -16.76 14.38
CA ASP A 91 -14.16 -16.48 15.19
C ASP A 91 -13.78 -15.73 16.48
N ARG A 92 -12.73 -16.17 17.18
CA ARG A 92 -12.17 -15.45 18.34
C ARG A 92 -11.70 -14.04 18.00
N TYR A 93 -11.06 -13.87 16.84
CA TYR A 93 -10.64 -12.56 16.37
C TYR A 93 -11.87 -11.66 16.17
N LEU A 94 -12.86 -12.08 15.37
CA LEU A 94 -14.02 -11.24 15.08
C LEU A 94 -14.90 -10.95 16.31
N SER A 95 -14.98 -11.87 17.26
CA SER A 95 -15.80 -11.71 18.47
C SER A 95 -15.11 -10.98 19.62
N ALA A 96 -13.85 -10.58 19.49
CA ALA A 96 -13.12 -9.92 20.56
C ALA A 96 -13.67 -8.49 20.81
N GLU A 97 -14.07 -8.20 22.05
CA GLU A 97 -14.62 -6.90 22.46
C GLU A 97 -13.60 -6.02 23.23
N ASN A 98 -12.68 -6.65 23.96
CA ASN A 98 -11.62 -5.97 24.71
C ASN A 98 -10.39 -5.69 23.85
N THR A 99 -10.55 -4.93 22.77
CA THR A 99 -9.46 -4.56 21.86
C THR A 99 -8.61 -3.43 22.44
N TRP A 100 -7.51 -3.08 21.76
CA TRP A 100 -6.72 -1.91 22.15
C TRP A 100 -7.55 -0.62 22.03
N ALA A 101 -8.26 -0.47 20.91
CA ALA A 101 -9.04 0.74 20.65
C ALA A 101 -10.23 0.91 21.60
N SER A 102 -10.90 -0.16 22.02
CA SER A 102 -12.03 -0.06 22.96
C SER A 102 -11.61 0.44 24.34
N ARG A 103 -10.33 0.28 24.71
CA ARG A 103 -9.74 0.82 25.94
C ARG A 103 -9.19 2.23 25.80
N VAL A 104 -8.59 2.54 24.65
CA VAL A 104 -7.89 3.81 24.44
C VAL A 104 -8.82 4.90 23.91
N ALA A 105 -9.77 4.58 23.04
CA ALA A 105 -10.66 5.56 22.42
C ALA A 105 -12.11 5.06 22.37
N PRO A 106 -12.76 4.80 23.53
CA PRO A 106 -14.13 4.25 23.59
C PRO A 106 -15.19 5.15 22.93
N GLN A 107 -14.90 6.44 22.75
CA GLN A 107 -15.76 7.39 22.05
C GLN A 107 -15.83 7.13 20.53
N ILE A 108 -14.84 6.46 19.95
CA ILE A 108 -14.91 5.97 18.56
C ILE A 108 -15.60 4.62 18.61
N SER A 109 -16.80 4.53 18.03
CA SER A 109 -17.66 3.35 18.13
C SER A 109 -18.04 2.82 16.74
N LYS A 110 -18.65 1.62 16.67
CA LYS A 110 -19.14 1.08 15.39
C LYS A 110 -20.24 1.94 14.77
N GLN A 111 -21.03 2.63 15.59
CA GLN A 111 -22.07 3.56 15.17
C GLN A 111 -21.47 4.90 14.70
N HIS A 112 -20.39 5.34 15.35
CA HIS A 112 -19.67 6.56 15.02
C HIS A 112 -18.20 6.30 14.67
N PRO A 113 -17.92 5.57 13.57
CA PRO A 113 -16.57 5.15 13.22
C PRO A 113 -15.75 6.30 12.62
N VAL A 114 -14.47 6.05 12.39
CA VAL A 114 -13.66 6.84 11.46
C VAL A 114 -14.00 6.41 10.03
N ALA A 115 -14.33 7.36 9.14
CA ALA A 115 -14.46 7.11 7.71
C ALA A 115 -13.17 7.51 6.99
N TYR A 116 -12.45 6.51 6.47
CA TYR A 116 -11.16 6.66 5.80
C TYR A 116 -11.32 6.64 4.28
N PHE A 117 -11.17 7.79 3.64
CA PHE A 117 -11.34 7.98 2.21
C PHE A 117 -10.01 7.85 1.48
N CYS A 118 -9.95 6.98 0.47
CA CYS A 118 -8.81 6.86 -0.41
C CYS A 118 -9.22 6.44 -1.82
N ALA A 119 -8.49 6.89 -2.84
CA ALA A 119 -8.73 6.48 -4.21
C ALA A 119 -8.27 5.04 -4.48
N GLU A 120 -7.35 4.48 -3.71
CA GLU A 120 -6.82 3.13 -3.92
C GLU A 120 -6.64 2.33 -2.62
N PHE A 121 -6.80 1.00 -2.70
CA PHE A 121 -6.62 0.08 -1.57
C PHE A 121 -5.87 -1.19 -1.97
N GLY A 122 -4.66 -1.36 -1.44
CA GLY A 122 -3.79 -2.51 -1.66
C GLY A 122 -3.95 -3.58 -0.59
N LEU A 123 -5.02 -4.36 -0.67
CA LEU A 123 -5.31 -5.42 0.30
C LEU A 123 -4.60 -6.73 -0.04
N HIS A 124 -4.73 -7.17 -1.29
CA HIS A 124 -4.20 -8.42 -1.83
C HIS A 124 -4.26 -8.36 -3.37
N GLU A 125 -3.38 -9.08 -4.07
CA GLU A 125 -3.31 -9.11 -5.54
C GLU A 125 -4.61 -9.58 -6.22
N SER A 126 -5.45 -10.33 -5.50
CA SER A 126 -6.77 -10.77 -5.97
C SER A 126 -7.79 -9.63 -6.14
N LEU A 127 -7.52 -8.45 -5.57
CA LEU A 127 -8.37 -7.26 -5.68
C LEU A 127 -7.52 -6.08 -6.20
N PRO A 128 -7.38 -5.93 -7.52
CA PRO A 128 -6.41 -5.01 -8.13
C PRO A 128 -6.90 -3.56 -8.18
N ILE A 129 -7.34 -3.00 -7.05
CA ILE A 129 -7.81 -1.60 -6.92
C ILE A 129 -6.72 -0.66 -6.38
N TYR A 130 -5.47 -0.95 -6.73
CA TYR A 130 -4.30 -0.18 -6.30
C TYR A 130 -3.25 -0.07 -7.41
N SER A 131 -2.40 0.94 -7.31
CA SER A 131 -1.29 1.19 -8.24
C SER A 131 0.05 1.36 -7.52
N GLY A 132 0.07 1.96 -6.33
CA GLY A 132 1.31 2.42 -5.72
C GLY A 132 1.32 2.40 -4.19
N GLY A 133 2.26 3.17 -3.62
CA GLY A 133 2.52 3.19 -2.18
C GLY A 133 1.36 3.72 -1.34
N LEU A 134 0.56 4.64 -1.88
CA LEU A 134 -0.62 5.20 -1.22
C LEU A 134 -1.66 4.11 -0.94
N GLY A 135 -1.99 3.29 -1.94
CA GLY A 135 -2.94 2.20 -1.82
C GLY A 135 -2.42 1.08 -0.94
N ILE A 136 -1.12 0.73 -1.04
CA ILE A 136 -0.53 -0.26 -0.12
C ILE A 136 -0.63 0.22 1.33
N LEU A 137 -0.34 1.49 1.60
CA LEU A 137 -0.50 2.07 2.93
C LEU A 137 -1.96 2.02 3.39
N ALA A 138 -2.90 2.41 2.53
CA ALA A 138 -4.33 2.35 2.83
C ALA A 138 -4.77 0.92 3.21
N GLY A 139 -4.31 -0.09 2.47
CA GLY A 139 -4.57 -1.49 2.80
C GLY A 139 -3.99 -1.92 4.14
N ASP A 140 -2.73 -1.56 4.43
CA ASP A 140 -2.08 -1.84 5.71
C ASP A 140 -2.69 -1.02 6.87
N HIS A 141 -3.27 0.15 6.59
CA HIS A 141 -4.03 0.97 7.54
C HIS A 141 -5.31 0.24 7.96
N LEU A 142 -6.08 -0.29 7.01
CA LEU A 142 -7.30 -1.06 7.32
C LEU A 142 -7.00 -2.35 8.09
N LYS A 143 -5.92 -3.06 7.75
CA LYS A 143 -5.50 -4.27 8.46
C LYS A 143 -5.15 -3.98 9.92
N SER A 144 -4.37 -2.93 10.16
CA SER A 144 -3.99 -2.53 11.51
C SER A 144 -5.14 -1.94 12.31
N ALA A 145 -6.03 -1.17 11.68
CA ALA A 145 -7.27 -0.73 12.31
C ALA A 145 -8.13 -1.93 12.73
N SER A 146 -8.21 -2.95 11.86
CA SER A 146 -8.89 -4.21 12.18
C SER A 146 -8.23 -4.91 13.36
N ASP A 147 -6.92 -5.10 13.37
CA ASP A 147 -6.19 -5.82 14.42
C ASP A 147 -6.31 -5.13 15.79
N LEU A 148 -6.11 -3.81 15.83
CA LEU A 148 -6.24 -2.99 17.03
C LEU A 148 -7.70 -2.77 17.45
N GLY A 149 -8.65 -3.15 16.60
CA GLY A 149 -10.09 -3.04 16.84
C GLY A 149 -10.62 -1.61 16.79
N VAL A 150 -9.96 -0.71 16.04
CA VAL A 150 -10.42 0.66 15.80
C VAL A 150 -11.67 0.61 14.94
N PRO A 151 -12.82 1.14 15.39
CA PRO A 151 -14.00 1.24 14.54
C PRO A 151 -13.74 2.20 13.39
N LEU A 152 -13.49 1.63 12.22
CA LEU A 152 -13.12 2.34 11.01
C LEU A 152 -13.82 1.69 9.82
N VAL A 153 -14.25 2.51 8.87
CA VAL A 153 -14.74 2.08 7.56
C VAL A 153 -13.90 2.73 6.46
N GLY A 154 -13.54 1.95 5.44
CA GLY A 154 -12.86 2.48 4.25
C GLY A 154 -13.87 2.91 3.20
N ILE A 155 -13.58 3.99 2.47
CA ILE A 155 -14.39 4.48 1.34
C ILE A 155 -13.49 4.66 0.12
N GLY A 156 -13.85 4.02 -1.00
CA GLY A 156 -13.09 4.06 -2.25
C GLY A 156 -13.96 3.85 -3.49
N LEU A 157 -13.30 3.64 -4.64
CA LEU A 157 -13.95 3.29 -5.91
C LEU A 157 -13.61 1.84 -6.29
N LEU A 158 -14.57 1.13 -6.89
CA LEU A 158 -14.35 -0.21 -7.45
C LEU A 158 -14.01 -0.09 -8.92
N TYR A 159 -12.74 -0.21 -9.27
CA TYR A 159 -12.31 -0.06 -10.66
C TYR A 159 -12.49 -1.35 -11.47
N ARG A 160 -13.27 -1.29 -12.56
CA ARG A 160 -13.50 -2.41 -13.48
C ARG A 160 -12.21 -3.04 -13.96
N GLN A 161 -11.23 -2.24 -14.35
CA GLN A 161 -9.96 -2.73 -14.89
C GLN A 161 -8.78 -2.56 -13.92
N GLY A 162 -9.02 -2.00 -12.72
CA GLY A 162 -7.95 -1.67 -11.79
C GLY A 162 -6.98 -0.65 -12.36
N TYR A 163 -5.69 -0.85 -12.08
CA TYR A 163 -4.61 -0.25 -12.85
C TYR A 163 -4.25 -1.12 -14.07
N PHE A 164 -3.29 -0.70 -14.89
CA PHE A 164 -2.89 -1.51 -16.05
C PHE A 164 -2.01 -2.71 -15.65
N ARG A 165 -2.03 -3.74 -16.51
CA ARG A 165 -1.10 -4.88 -16.48
C ARG A 165 0.06 -4.60 -17.43
N GLN A 166 1.27 -4.92 -16.96
CA GLN A 166 2.50 -4.63 -17.70
C GLN A 166 2.91 -5.82 -18.55
N ARG A 167 3.36 -5.57 -19.77
CA ARG A 167 4.14 -6.52 -20.58
C ARG A 167 5.32 -5.78 -21.20
N LEU A 168 6.46 -6.45 -21.33
CA LEU A 168 7.57 -5.92 -22.13
C LEU A 168 7.61 -6.60 -23.49
N ASN A 169 7.77 -5.82 -24.55
CA ASN A 169 7.94 -6.35 -25.90
C ASN A 169 9.39 -6.78 -26.16
N ARG A 170 9.69 -7.31 -27.36
CA ARG A 170 11.02 -7.82 -27.72
C ARG A 170 12.13 -6.77 -27.63
N ALA A 171 11.79 -5.50 -27.85
CA ALA A 171 12.70 -4.37 -27.74
C ALA A 171 12.87 -3.87 -26.29
N GLY A 172 12.18 -4.48 -25.32
CA GLY A 172 12.24 -4.10 -23.90
C GLY A 172 11.34 -2.93 -23.52
N TRP A 173 10.49 -2.46 -24.43
CA TRP A 173 9.53 -1.39 -24.14
C TRP A 173 8.32 -1.92 -23.37
N GLN A 174 7.87 -1.11 -22.42
CA GLN A 174 6.64 -1.36 -21.68
C GLN A 174 5.41 -1.13 -22.56
N GLU A 175 4.54 -2.13 -22.58
CA GLU A 175 3.18 -2.09 -23.11
C GLU A 175 2.18 -2.20 -21.96
N ASP A 176 1.16 -1.35 -22.01
CA ASP A 176 0.11 -1.25 -21.01
C ASP A 176 -1.14 -1.95 -21.57
N TYR A 177 -1.65 -2.97 -20.88
CA TYR A 177 -2.91 -3.62 -21.26
C TYR A 177 -3.86 -3.70 -20.09
N TYR A 178 -5.16 -3.68 -20.38
CA TYR A 178 -6.21 -3.62 -19.38
C TYR A 178 -7.07 -4.88 -19.42
N VAL A 179 -7.44 -5.37 -18.25
CA VAL A 179 -8.22 -6.60 -18.09
C VAL A 179 -9.42 -6.30 -17.21
N ASP A 180 -10.61 -6.62 -17.70
CA ASP A 180 -11.84 -6.50 -16.92
C ASP A 180 -11.84 -7.50 -15.76
N ASN A 181 -12.10 -6.98 -14.56
CA ASN A 181 -12.38 -7.79 -13.40
C ASN A 181 -13.84 -8.27 -13.43
N VAL A 182 -14.03 -9.56 -13.20
CA VAL A 182 -15.38 -10.14 -13.03
C VAL A 182 -15.75 -10.02 -11.56
N PHE A 183 -16.42 -8.94 -11.17
CA PHE A 183 -16.70 -8.59 -9.77
C PHE A 183 -17.41 -9.71 -8.99
N ASP A 184 -18.31 -10.47 -9.63
CA ASP A 184 -19.00 -11.61 -9.00
C ASP A 184 -18.06 -12.73 -8.53
N ARG A 185 -16.84 -12.79 -9.07
CA ARG A 185 -15.81 -13.77 -8.68
C ARG A 185 -14.82 -13.21 -7.67
N LEU A 186 -14.95 -11.95 -7.27
CA LEU A 186 -14.07 -11.32 -6.31
C LEU A 186 -14.60 -11.52 -4.87
N PRO A 187 -13.73 -11.48 -3.84
CA PRO A 187 -14.10 -11.52 -2.41
C PRO A 187 -14.86 -10.27 -1.92
N LEU A 188 -15.96 -9.91 -2.57
CA LEU A 188 -16.75 -8.73 -2.29
C LEU A 188 -18.26 -8.99 -2.49
N GLU A 189 -19.08 -8.14 -1.88
CA GLU A 189 -20.53 -8.31 -1.84
C GLU A 189 -21.25 -7.05 -2.30
N LEU A 190 -22.12 -7.19 -3.30
CA LEU A 190 -23.02 -6.11 -3.70
C LEU A 190 -24.08 -5.92 -2.61
N LEU A 191 -24.13 -4.73 -2.02
CA LEU A 191 -25.14 -4.40 -1.04
C LEU A 191 -26.48 -4.18 -1.73
N LYS A 192 -27.55 -4.63 -1.06
CA LYS A 192 -28.91 -4.61 -1.60
C LYS A 192 -29.87 -3.98 -0.61
N THR A 193 -30.90 -3.33 -1.14
CA THR A 193 -32.05 -2.85 -0.39
C THR A 193 -32.89 -4.03 0.12
N GLU A 194 -33.85 -3.76 1.01
CA GLU A 194 -34.79 -4.77 1.50
C GLU A 194 -35.58 -5.47 0.38
N HIS A 195 -35.74 -4.81 -0.77
CA HIS A 195 -36.39 -5.33 -1.96
C HIS A 195 -35.45 -6.13 -2.90
N GLY A 196 -34.20 -6.36 -2.49
CA GLY A 196 -33.22 -7.13 -3.25
C GLY A 196 -32.57 -6.40 -4.43
N GLN A 197 -32.83 -5.09 -4.59
CA GLN A 197 -32.20 -4.23 -5.60
C GLN A 197 -30.84 -3.75 -5.13
N PRO A 198 -29.86 -3.51 -6.02
CA PRO A 198 -28.58 -2.92 -5.62
C PRO A 198 -28.79 -1.62 -4.84
N LEU A 199 -28.13 -1.49 -3.69
CA LEU A 199 -28.10 -0.23 -2.94
C LEU A 199 -27.22 0.75 -3.71
N SER A 200 -27.79 1.91 -4.07
CA SER A 200 -27.11 2.91 -4.88
C SER A 200 -27.34 4.33 -4.37
N VAL A 201 -26.41 5.21 -4.68
CA VAL A 201 -26.50 6.65 -4.44
C VAL A 201 -26.42 7.42 -5.75
N GLU A 202 -27.04 8.59 -5.77
CA GLU A 202 -27.03 9.48 -6.92
C GLU A 202 -26.04 10.63 -6.69
N VAL A 203 -25.23 10.93 -7.70
CA VAL A 203 -24.24 12.01 -7.67
C VAL A 203 -24.36 12.80 -8.97
N GLN A 204 -24.41 14.12 -8.85
CA GLN A 204 -24.44 15.00 -10.01
C GLN A 204 -23.03 15.15 -10.57
N VAL A 205 -22.81 14.70 -11.81
CA VAL A 205 -21.55 14.82 -12.56
C VAL A 205 -21.84 15.72 -13.75
N ARG A 206 -21.39 16.97 -13.67
CA ARG A 206 -21.80 18.06 -14.57
C ARG A 206 -23.33 18.25 -14.56
N GLN A 207 -23.98 18.05 -15.70
CA GLN A 207 -25.43 18.14 -15.86
C GLN A 207 -26.12 16.76 -15.85
N ARG A 208 -25.38 15.68 -15.57
CA ARG A 208 -25.90 14.32 -15.58
C ARG A 208 -25.95 13.74 -14.17
N LEU A 209 -27.01 12.98 -13.91
CA LEU A 209 -27.19 12.26 -12.67
C LEU A 209 -26.57 10.87 -12.83
N VAL A 210 -25.49 10.61 -12.10
CA VAL A 210 -24.77 9.33 -12.13
C VAL A 210 -25.16 8.52 -10.90
N ARG A 211 -25.55 7.27 -11.11
CA ARG A 211 -25.82 6.31 -10.02
C ARG A 211 -24.57 5.50 -9.73
N ALA A 212 -24.20 5.41 -8.45
CA ALA A 212 -23.13 4.53 -8.00
C ALA A 212 -23.72 3.46 -7.08
N GLN A 213 -23.53 2.18 -7.42
CA GLN A 213 -23.87 1.06 -6.54
C GLN A 213 -22.76 0.79 -5.54
N ILE A 214 -23.12 0.23 -4.38
CA ILE A 214 -22.21 0.06 -3.26
C ILE A 214 -21.83 -1.41 -3.08
N TRP A 215 -20.53 -1.68 -3.16
CA TRP A 215 -19.94 -2.97 -2.83
C TRP A 215 -19.26 -2.94 -1.48
N ARG A 216 -19.31 -4.05 -0.74
CA ARG A 216 -18.62 -4.22 0.54
C ARG A 216 -17.52 -5.28 0.43
N VAL A 217 -16.33 -4.91 0.89
CA VAL A 217 -15.17 -5.79 1.10
C VAL A 217 -14.94 -5.90 2.61
N ARG A 218 -14.79 -7.12 3.13
CA ARG A 218 -14.46 -7.33 4.54
C ARG A 218 -12.95 -7.47 4.74
N VAL A 219 -12.40 -6.63 5.60
CA VAL A 219 -10.97 -6.60 5.97
C VAL A 219 -10.88 -6.86 7.48
N GLY A 220 -10.97 -8.14 7.86
CA GLY A 220 -11.10 -8.52 9.27
C GLY A 220 -12.38 -7.95 9.87
N ARG A 221 -12.23 -7.02 10.82
CA ARG A 221 -13.31 -6.29 11.52
C ARG A 221 -13.73 -5.00 10.82
N VAL A 222 -12.95 -4.54 9.84
CA VAL A 222 -13.18 -3.30 9.08
C VAL A 222 -13.94 -3.61 7.80
N ASP A 223 -14.97 -2.80 7.51
CA ASP A 223 -15.67 -2.82 6.22
C ASP A 223 -15.09 -1.74 5.30
N LEU A 224 -14.76 -2.13 4.06
CA LEU A 224 -14.39 -1.22 2.98
C LEU A 224 -15.55 -1.16 1.98
N TYR A 225 -16.10 0.03 1.79
CA TYR A 225 -17.16 0.29 0.81
C TYR A 225 -16.56 0.88 -0.46
N LEU A 226 -16.92 0.29 -1.59
CA LEU A 226 -16.42 0.68 -2.90
C LEU A 226 -17.60 1.07 -3.80
N LEU A 227 -17.51 2.26 -4.38
CA LEU A 227 -18.51 2.79 -5.31
C LEU A 227 -18.22 2.36 -6.73
N ASP A 228 -19.26 1.92 -7.43
CA ASP A 228 -19.20 1.40 -8.78
C ASP A 228 -20.26 2.08 -9.66
N THR A 229 -19.82 2.70 -10.74
CA THR A 229 -20.70 3.39 -11.70
C THR A 229 -21.02 2.53 -12.92
N ASP A 230 -20.45 1.33 -13.06
CA ASP A 230 -20.70 0.41 -14.17
C ASP A 230 -22.09 -0.24 -14.08
N ARG A 231 -23.10 0.57 -14.36
CA ARG A 231 -24.51 0.22 -14.35
C ARG A 231 -25.13 0.45 -15.71
N ASP A 232 -26.07 -0.40 -16.08
CA ASP A 232 -26.81 -0.32 -17.33
C ASP A 232 -27.77 0.88 -17.40
N ASP A 233 -28.21 1.41 -16.25
CA ASP A 233 -29.05 2.60 -16.14
C ASP A 233 -28.29 3.93 -16.09
N ASN A 234 -26.95 3.90 -16.19
CA ASN A 234 -26.11 5.08 -16.42
C ASN A 234 -25.81 5.26 -17.91
N ASP A 235 -25.46 6.49 -18.31
CA ASP A 235 -24.91 6.76 -19.64
C ASP A 235 -23.62 5.94 -19.86
N PRO A 236 -23.39 5.37 -21.06
CA PRO A 236 -22.20 4.58 -21.37
C PRO A 236 -20.86 5.23 -20.96
N ILE A 237 -20.72 6.55 -21.04
CA ILE A 237 -19.47 7.22 -20.62
C ILE A 237 -19.33 7.30 -19.09
N ASP A 238 -20.44 7.38 -18.35
CA ASP A 238 -20.43 7.48 -16.87
C ASP A 238 -20.09 6.15 -16.21
N ARG A 239 -20.39 5.04 -16.89
CA ARG A 239 -19.93 3.71 -16.51
C ARG A 239 -18.41 3.62 -16.42
N TRP A 240 -17.69 4.36 -17.26
CA TRP A 240 -16.23 4.40 -17.28
C TRP A 240 -15.60 5.30 -16.21
N LEU A 241 -16.38 6.04 -15.42
CA LEU A 241 -15.83 6.78 -14.28
C LEU A 241 -15.16 5.84 -13.27
N THR A 242 -15.67 4.62 -13.13
CA THR A 242 -15.06 3.55 -12.34
C THR A 242 -14.37 2.51 -13.23
N GLY A 243 -13.92 2.91 -14.43
CA GLY A 243 -13.21 2.04 -15.36
C GLY A 243 -11.76 1.78 -14.96
N HIS A 244 -10.98 2.85 -14.83
CA HIS A 244 -9.54 2.80 -14.57
C HIS A 244 -9.13 3.62 -13.36
N LEU A 245 -8.20 3.07 -12.57
CA LEU A 245 -7.48 3.82 -11.56
C LEU A 245 -6.45 4.74 -12.24
N TYR A 246 -6.47 6.04 -11.90
CA TYR A 246 -5.60 7.07 -12.49
C TYR A 246 -5.60 7.11 -14.03
N GLY A 247 -6.73 6.75 -14.65
CA GLY A 247 -6.93 6.86 -16.09
C GLY A 247 -7.60 8.18 -16.51
N GLY A 248 -7.68 8.39 -17.82
CA GLY A 248 -8.37 9.54 -18.41
C GLY A 248 -7.60 10.86 -18.32
N ASN A 249 -8.32 11.96 -18.51
CA ASN A 249 -7.81 13.33 -18.45
C ASN A 249 -8.33 14.05 -17.18
N GLN A 250 -8.06 15.36 -17.04
CA GLN A 250 -8.56 16.14 -15.91
C GLN A 250 -10.08 16.09 -15.74
N GLU A 251 -10.85 15.93 -16.82
CA GLU A 251 -12.32 15.81 -16.73
C GLU A 251 -12.75 14.50 -16.10
N THR A 252 -12.10 13.39 -16.47
CA THR A 252 -12.33 12.09 -15.81
C THR A 252 -11.91 12.16 -14.35
N ARG A 253 -10.80 12.84 -14.07
CA ARG A 253 -10.25 12.97 -12.73
C ARG A 253 -11.20 13.68 -11.77
N ILE A 254 -11.67 14.89 -12.11
CA ILE A 254 -12.63 15.61 -11.25
C ILE A 254 -13.93 14.81 -11.06
N ALA A 255 -14.41 14.11 -12.08
CA ALA A 255 -15.60 13.27 -11.96
C ALA A 255 -15.40 12.10 -10.99
N GLN A 256 -14.24 11.43 -11.04
CA GLN A 256 -13.88 10.40 -10.08
C GLN A 256 -13.80 10.95 -8.65
N GLU A 257 -13.20 12.13 -8.46
CA GLU A 257 -13.11 12.77 -7.15
C GLU A 257 -14.47 13.21 -6.62
N VAL A 258 -15.40 13.61 -7.49
CA VAL A 258 -16.80 13.90 -7.13
C VAL A 258 -17.52 12.63 -6.69
N VAL A 259 -17.40 11.53 -7.44
CA VAL A 259 -18.00 10.23 -7.06
C VAL A 259 -17.40 9.73 -5.74
N LEU A 260 -16.08 9.80 -5.56
CA LEU A 260 -15.40 9.37 -4.34
C LEU A 260 -15.78 10.24 -3.13
N GLY A 261 -15.66 11.56 -3.25
CA GLY A 261 -15.89 12.50 -2.16
C GLY A 261 -17.37 12.64 -1.82
N ILE A 262 -18.18 13.13 -2.76
CA ILE A 262 -19.62 13.38 -2.53
C ILE A 262 -20.38 12.06 -2.46
N GLY A 263 -20.16 11.17 -3.44
CA GLY A 263 -20.81 9.86 -3.46
C GLY A 263 -20.45 9.01 -2.24
N GLY A 264 -19.22 9.10 -1.73
CA GLY A 264 -18.80 8.38 -0.53
C GLY A 264 -19.53 8.83 0.73
N VAL A 265 -19.74 10.14 0.92
CA VAL A 265 -20.54 10.67 2.04
C VAL A 265 -22.01 10.24 1.91
N ARG A 266 -22.58 10.32 0.70
CA ARG A 266 -23.95 9.84 0.45
C ARG A 266 -24.10 8.34 0.70
N ALA A 267 -23.08 7.56 0.37
CA ALA A 267 -23.07 6.13 0.63
C ALA A 267 -23.08 5.83 2.13
N LEU A 268 -22.30 6.56 2.93
CA LEU A 268 -22.34 6.46 4.39
C LEU A 268 -23.76 6.75 4.93
N GLN A 269 -24.43 7.80 4.42
CA GLN A 269 -25.83 8.09 4.79
C GLN A 269 -26.79 6.96 4.41
N ALA A 270 -26.69 6.43 3.19
CA ALA A 270 -27.52 5.32 2.72
C ALA A 270 -27.32 4.04 3.53
N LEU A 271 -26.12 3.85 4.11
CA LEU A 271 -25.77 2.75 5.00
C LEU A 271 -26.16 3.01 6.46
N GLY A 272 -26.64 4.21 6.80
CA GLY A 272 -26.94 4.60 8.18
C GLY A 272 -25.69 4.74 9.06
N ILE A 273 -24.53 5.05 8.48
CA ILE A 273 -23.27 5.25 9.19
C ILE A 273 -23.07 6.75 9.39
N GLU A 274 -22.89 7.18 10.63
CA GLU A 274 -22.60 8.57 10.99
C GLU A 274 -21.18 8.69 11.55
N PRO A 275 -20.16 8.98 10.71
CA PRO A 275 -18.78 9.02 11.16
C PRO A 275 -18.54 10.09 12.22
N SER A 276 -17.73 9.76 13.23
CA SER A 276 -17.17 10.76 14.15
C SER A 276 -16.06 11.58 13.49
N ILE A 277 -15.31 10.95 12.58
CA ILE A 277 -14.17 11.54 11.88
C ILE A 277 -14.20 11.16 10.40
N TYR A 278 -13.93 12.14 9.54
CA TYR A 278 -13.62 11.97 8.12
C TYR A 278 -12.12 12.14 7.92
N HIS A 279 -11.43 11.08 7.51
CA HIS A 279 -10.01 11.11 7.21
C HIS A 279 -9.79 11.00 5.69
N LEU A 280 -9.22 12.06 5.12
CA LEU A 280 -8.81 12.13 3.73
C LEU A 280 -7.35 11.67 3.57
N ASN A 281 -7.14 10.58 2.83
CA ASN A 281 -5.81 10.11 2.47
C ASN A 281 -5.43 10.63 1.07
N GLU A 282 -4.69 11.74 1.04
CA GLU A 282 -4.45 12.61 -0.13
C GLU A 282 -5.70 13.39 -0.60
N GLY A 283 -5.49 14.41 -1.43
CA GLY A 283 -6.52 15.38 -1.85
C GLY A 283 -7.66 14.81 -2.71
N HIS A 284 -7.55 13.58 -3.20
CA HIS A 284 -8.48 12.97 -4.16
C HIS A 284 -9.93 12.86 -3.66
N ALA A 285 -10.13 12.89 -2.35
CA ALA A 285 -11.46 12.82 -1.75
C ALA A 285 -11.90 14.17 -1.13
N ALA A 286 -11.20 15.28 -1.38
CA ALA A 286 -11.45 16.54 -0.65
C ALA A 286 -12.87 17.11 -0.88
N PHE A 287 -13.57 16.75 -1.96
CA PHE A 287 -14.99 17.09 -2.15
C PHE A 287 -15.92 16.46 -1.10
N CYS A 288 -15.48 15.43 -0.37
CA CYS A 288 -16.15 14.93 0.84
C CYS A 288 -16.46 16.06 1.82
N LEU A 289 -15.53 17.01 2.00
CA LEU A 289 -15.66 18.12 2.95
C LEU A 289 -16.84 19.02 2.60
N LEU A 290 -17.09 19.20 1.29
CA LEU A 290 -18.21 19.99 0.80
C LEU A 290 -19.54 19.30 1.03
N GLU A 291 -19.63 17.98 0.88
CA GLU A 291 -20.87 17.22 1.16
C GLU A 291 -21.12 17.14 2.67
N VAL A 292 -20.09 16.98 3.50
CA VAL A 292 -20.22 17.08 4.97
C VAL A 292 -20.75 18.45 5.38
N ALA A 293 -20.21 19.54 4.81
CA ALA A 293 -20.71 20.89 5.06
C ALA A 293 -22.17 21.06 4.61
N ARG A 294 -22.54 20.55 3.42
CA ARG A 294 -23.92 20.60 2.92
C ARG A 294 -24.90 19.90 3.87
N LEU A 295 -24.53 18.72 4.37
CA LEU A 295 -25.33 17.97 5.33
C LEU A 295 -25.48 18.69 6.66
N GLU A 296 -24.42 19.33 7.14
CA GLU A 296 -24.46 20.11 8.36
C GLU A 296 -25.39 21.33 8.22
N ILE A 297 -25.30 22.06 7.10
CA ILE A 297 -26.20 23.17 6.77
C ILE A 297 -27.66 22.69 6.74
N GLN A 298 -27.92 21.55 6.09
CA GLN A 298 -29.27 20.98 6.02
C GLN A 298 -29.81 20.60 7.42
N ARG A 299 -28.93 20.15 8.32
CA ARG A 299 -29.28 19.75 9.68
C ARG A 299 -29.53 20.93 10.61
N THR A 300 -28.74 21.99 10.52
CA THR A 300 -28.77 23.13 11.45
C THR A 300 -29.52 24.35 10.92
N GLY A 301 -29.66 24.48 9.59
CA GLY A 301 -30.18 25.67 8.93
C GLY A 301 -29.25 26.89 8.98
N GLN A 302 -28.01 26.73 9.46
CA GLN A 302 -27.03 27.80 9.61
C GLN A 302 -26.25 28.05 8.31
N SER A 303 -25.56 29.20 8.22
CA SER A 303 -24.72 29.52 7.06
C SER A 303 -23.45 28.67 7.03
N PHE A 304 -22.79 28.58 5.86
CA PHE A 304 -21.51 27.87 5.71
C PHE A 304 -20.44 28.32 6.72
N TYR A 305 -20.34 29.64 6.94
CA TYR A 305 -19.32 30.21 7.82
C TYR A 305 -19.61 29.93 9.31
N ASP A 306 -20.88 29.75 9.69
CA ASP A 306 -21.24 29.39 11.06
C ASP A 306 -20.91 27.91 11.37
N ILE A 307 -21.08 27.03 10.39
CA ILE A 307 -20.84 25.58 10.53
C ILE A 307 -19.39 25.17 10.24
N GLU A 308 -18.59 26.04 9.61
CA GLU A 308 -17.24 25.73 9.15
C GLU A 308 -16.39 25.11 10.25
N ALA A 309 -16.38 25.70 11.45
CA ALA A 309 -15.62 25.21 12.59
C ALA A 309 -16.04 23.78 13.01
N ALA A 310 -17.33 23.48 12.99
CA ALA A 310 -17.86 22.15 13.32
C ALA A 310 -17.57 21.11 12.24
N VAL A 311 -17.50 21.51 10.97
CA VAL A 311 -17.04 20.64 9.87
C VAL A 311 -15.55 20.35 10.02
N ARG A 312 -14.74 21.39 10.23
CA ARG A 312 -13.29 21.26 10.46
C ARG A 312 -13.01 20.34 11.62
N ASP A 313 -13.76 20.48 12.71
CA ASP A 313 -13.64 19.63 13.89
C ASP A 313 -14.01 18.16 13.65
N ARG A 314 -14.52 17.76 12.49
CA ARG A 314 -14.74 16.34 12.15
C ARG A 314 -13.83 15.84 11.04
N CYS A 315 -12.97 16.68 10.48
CA CYS A 315 -12.21 16.36 9.27
C CYS A 315 -10.70 16.45 9.49
N VAL A 316 -9.97 15.44 8.99
CA VAL A 316 -8.50 15.35 9.07
C VAL A 316 -7.90 14.95 7.73
N PHE A 317 -6.70 15.44 7.44
CA PHE A 317 -6.07 15.30 6.13
C PHE A 317 -4.62 14.80 6.20
N THR A 318 -4.29 13.76 5.44
CA THR A 318 -2.90 13.32 5.25
C THR A 318 -2.44 13.66 3.84
N THR A 319 -1.29 14.34 3.71
CA THR A 319 -0.62 14.61 2.42
C THR A 319 0.56 13.66 2.22
N HIS A 320 0.71 13.11 1.00
CA HIS A 320 1.82 12.21 0.62
C HIS A 320 2.74 12.82 -0.44
N THR A 321 2.38 13.99 -0.94
CA THR A 321 3.02 14.60 -2.12
C THR A 321 4.10 15.59 -1.68
N PRO A 322 5.38 15.35 -2.03
CA PRO A 322 6.49 16.20 -1.61
C PRO A 322 6.72 17.40 -2.54
N VAL A 323 5.98 17.52 -3.66
CA VAL A 323 6.19 18.57 -4.67
C VAL A 323 4.88 19.23 -5.11
N PRO A 324 4.87 20.57 -5.33
CA PRO A 324 3.65 21.31 -5.71
C PRO A 324 2.96 20.77 -6.98
N ALA A 325 3.73 20.27 -7.94
CA ALA A 325 3.23 19.76 -9.22
C ALA A 325 2.51 18.40 -9.11
N GLY A 326 2.63 17.70 -7.97
CA GLY A 326 1.96 16.43 -7.73
C GLY A 326 0.54 16.55 -7.15
N HIS A 327 0.10 17.77 -6.80
CA HIS A 327 -1.21 18.01 -6.21
C HIS A 327 -2.26 18.27 -7.30
N ASP A 328 -3.43 17.63 -7.16
CA ASP A 328 -4.55 17.82 -8.08
C ASP A 328 -5.06 19.28 -8.02
N VAL A 329 -5.13 19.91 -9.19
CA VAL A 329 -5.66 21.26 -9.41
C VAL A 329 -6.59 21.27 -10.61
N PHE A 330 -7.69 22.02 -10.51
CA PHE A 330 -8.69 22.14 -11.56
C PHE A 330 -8.89 23.59 -11.98
N SER A 331 -9.13 23.84 -13.27
CA SER A 331 -9.43 25.19 -13.76
C SER A 331 -10.78 25.68 -13.22
N ALA A 332 -10.96 27.00 -13.16
CA ALA A 332 -12.23 27.60 -12.76
C ALA A 332 -13.39 27.15 -13.68
N ASP A 333 -13.15 27.05 -14.99
CA ASP A 333 -14.17 26.56 -15.94
C ASP A 333 -14.60 25.12 -15.66
N LEU A 334 -13.65 24.26 -15.25
CA LEU A 334 -13.98 22.89 -14.89
C LEU A 334 -14.80 22.87 -13.60
N MET A 335 -14.39 23.64 -12.59
CA MET A 335 -15.17 23.79 -11.35
C MET A 335 -16.59 24.32 -11.63
N ASP A 336 -16.74 25.28 -12.53
CA ASP A 336 -18.05 25.80 -12.93
C ASP A 336 -18.92 24.71 -13.55
N SER A 337 -18.36 23.91 -14.46
CA SER A 337 -19.09 22.84 -15.13
C SER A 337 -19.62 21.77 -14.18
N TYR A 338 -18.95 21.53 -13.04
CA TYR A 338 -19.34 20.51 -12.06
C TYR A 338 -20.14 21.06 -10.88
N PHE A 339 -19.86 22.28 -10.42
CA PHE A 339 -20.35 22.79 -9.14
C PHE A 339 -21.30 23.99 -9.25
N ALA A 340 -21.67 24.45 -10.46
CA ALA A 340 -22.54 25.62 -10.64
C ALA A 340 -23.88 25.56 -9.89
N HIS A 341 -24.46 24.37 -9.77
CA HIS A 341 -25.71 24.16 -9.02
C HIS A 341 -25.47 23.66 -7.59
N TYR A 342 -24.21 23.47 -7.21
CA TYR A 342 -23.83 22.89 -5.94
C TYR A 342 -23.46 23.98 -4.92
N TRP A 343 -22.70 25.01 -5.31
CA TRP A 343 -22.28 26.04 -4.35
C TRP A 343 -23.44 26.86 -3.77
N SER A 344 -24.57 26.99 -4.47
CA SER A 344 -25.78 27.60 -3.92
C SER A 344 -26.41 26.77 -2.80
N GLN A 345 -26.22 25.44 -2.81
CA GLN A 345 -26.64 24.54 -1.73
C GLN A 345 -25.78 24.71 -0.47
N LEU A 346 -24.57 25.27 -0.62
CA LEU A 346 -23.73 25.71 0.48
C LEU A 346 -24.01 27.16 0.92
N GLY A 347 -24.91 27.87 0.23
CA GLY A 347 -25.15 29.29 0.48
C GLY A 347 -23.97 30.19 0.09
N LEU A 348 -23.11 29.76 -0.84
CA LEU A 348 -21.93 30.50 -1.30
C LEU A 348 -22.13 31.08 -2.71
N SER A 349 -21.49 32.23 -2.97
CA SER A 349 -21.26 32.73 -4.33
C SER A 349 -20.21 31.88 -5.04
N ARG A 350 -20.14 32.01 -6.38
CA ARG A 350 -19.09 31.36 -7.18
C ARG A 350 -17.70 31.75 -6.69
N GLU A 351 -17.46 33.02 -6.42
CA GLU A 351 -16.17 33.56 -5.97
C GLU A 351 -15.81 33.01 -4.59
N GLN A 352 -16.78 32.97 -3.67
CA GLN A 352 -16.58 32.39 -2.33
C GLN A 352 -16.25 30.89 -2.41
N PHE A 353 -16.92 30.15 -3.31
CA PHE A 353 -16.66 28.73 -3.51
C PHE A 353 -15.26 28.51 -4.09
N LEU A 354 -14.89 29.19 -5.19
CA LEU A 354 -13.57 29.06 -5.79
C LEU A 354 -12.46 29.48 -4.83
N ALA A 355 -12.72 30.47 -3.96
CA ALA A 355 -11.79 30.88 -2.94
C ALA A 355 -11.42 29.73 -1.99
N LEU A 356 -12.28 28.74 -1.74
CA LEU A 356 -11.97 27.58 -0.88
C LEU A 356 -10.78 26.74 -1.39
N GLY A 357 -10.57 26.69 -2.71
CA GLY A 357 -9.46 25.97 -3.34
C GLY A 357 -8.28 26.85 -3.77
N ALA A 358 -8.39 28.18 -3.65
CA ALA A 358 -7.38 29.11 -4.17
C ALA A 358 -6.20 29.27 -3.21
N ARG A 359 -4.95 29.21 -3.71
CA ARG A 359 -3.77 29.54 -2.87
C ARG A 359 -3.66 31.03 -2.63
N ARG A 360 -3.93 31.83 -3.68
CA ARG A 360 -3.90 33.29 -3.66
C ARG A 360 -5.33 33.82 -3.78
N LEU A 361 -5.82 34.39 -2.69
CA LEU A 361 -7.16 34.98 -2.65
C LEU A 361 -7.24 36.21 -3.57
N GLY A 362 -8.31 36.30 -4.36
CA GLY A 362 -8.57 37.42 -5.26
C GLY A 362 -7.91 37.32 -6.65
N ASP A 363 -7.11 36.29 -6.93
CA ASP A 363 -6.60 36.01 -8.28
C ASP A 363 -7.63 35.17 -9.06
N PRO A 364 -8.25 35.71 -10.13
CA PRO A 364 -9.27 34.99 -10.90
C PRO A 364 -8.70 33.84 -11.75
N TRP A 365 -7.38 33.78 -11.92
CA TRP A 365 -6.70 32.73 -12.67
C TRP A 365 -6.14 31.61 -11.78
N GLU A 366 -6.28 31.74 -10.45
CA GLU A 366 -5.81 30.74 -9.50
C GLU A 366 -6.65 29.45 -9.67
N PRO A 367 -6.02 28.30 -9.98
CA PRO A 367 -6.76 27.06 -10.11
C PRO A 367 -7.24 26.58 -8.74
N PHE A 368 -8.33 25.80 -8.75
CA PHE A 368 -8.88 25.20 -7.54
C PHE A 368 -8.01 24.01 -7.11
N GLY A 369 -7.27 24.17 -6.01
CA GLY A 369 -6.40 23.14 -5.47
C GLY A 369 -7.08 22.26 -4.43
N MET A 370 -7.04 20.94 -4.64
CA MET A 370 -7.69 19.98 -3.74
C MET A 370 -7.03 19.90 -2.37
N THR A 371 -5.70 19.99 -2.32
CA THR A 371 -4.96 20.10 -1.06
C THR A 371 -5.27 21.39 -0.31
N VAL A 372 -5.50 22.50 -1.02
CA VAL A 372 -5.88 23.78 -0.39
C VAL A 372 -7.25 23.66 0.25
N LEU A 373 -8.22 23.08 -0.48
CA LEU A 373 -9.55 22.78 0.07
C LEU A 373 -9.43 21.94 1.35
N ALA A 374 -8.63 20.89 1.33
CA ALA A 374 -8.41 20.03 2.48
C ALA A 374 -7.77 20.76 3.68
N LEU A 375 -6.72 21.55 3.45
CA LEU A 375 -6.03 22.31 4.50
C LEU A 375 -6.92 23.39 5.15
N ARG A 376 -7.90 23.93 4.41
CA ARG A 376 -8.86 24.91 4.95
C ARG A 376 -10.00 24.26 5.73
N LEU A 377 -10.51 23.12 5.27
CA LEU A 377 -11.69 22.48 5.86
C LEU A 377 -11.39 21.31 6.79
N CYS A 378 -10.13 21.07 7.15
CA CYS A 378 -9.73 20.12 8.19
C CYS A 378 -9.20 20.83 9.44
N ARG A 379 -9.41 20.23 10.63
CA ARG A 379 -8.80 20.72 11.89
C ARG A 379 -7.31 20.43 11.97
N ALA A 380 -6.87 19.33 11.36
CA ALA A 380 -5.50 18.84 11.42
C ALA A 380 -5.07 18.31 10.06
N ALA A 381 -3.80 18.56 9.72
CA ALA A 381 -3.14 17.98 8.57
C ALA A 381 -1.78 17.39 8.97
N ASN A 382 -1.36 16.33 8.30
CA ASN A 382 -0.05 15.73 8.56
C ASN A 382 0.68 15.25 7.29
N GLY A 383 2.00 15.37 7.32
CA GLY A 383 2.89 14.63 6.44
C GLY A 383 3.11 13.18 6.92
N VAL A 384 3.91 12.43 6.16
CA VAL A 384 4.02 10.95 6.29
C VAL A 384 5.41 10.47 6.74
N SER A 385 6.26 11.42 7.07
CA SER A 385 7.56 11.31 7.75
C SER A 385 7.84 12.67 8.40
N GLU A 386 8.77 12.72 9.35
CA GLU A 386 9.16 13.99 9.96
C GLU A 386 9.68 15.00 8.91
N LEU A 387 10.56 14.56 8.02
CA LEU A 387 11.10 15.41 6.94
C LEU A 387 9.99 15.91 6.02
N HIS A 388 9.05 15.04 5.65
CA HIS A 388 7.92 15.44 4.81
C HIS A 388 6.98 16.43 5.50
N GLY A 389 6.80 16.33 6.82
CA GLY A 389 6.07 17.33 7.60
C GLY A 389 6.71 18.71 7.48
N ARG A 390 8.05 18.80 7.55
CA ARG A 390 8.80 20.06 7.34
C ARG A 390 8.64 20.59 5.91
N VAL A 391 8.84 19.73 4.90
CA VAL A 391 8.67 20.10 3.47
C VAL A 391 7.23 20.56 3.18
N SER A 392 6.23 19.89 3.76
CA SER A 392 4.82 20.27 3.60
C SER A 392 4.52 21.62 4.24
N ARG A 393 5.05 21.90 5.44
CA ARG A 393 4.92 23.22 6.08
C ARG A 393 5.49 24.31 5.20
N GLN A 394 6.73 24.14 4.72
CA GLN A 394 7.39 25.07 3.80
C GLN A 394 6.56 25.37 2.55
N MET A 395 6.00 24.32 1.93
CA MET A 395 5.22 24.44 0.71
C MET A 395 3.94 25.24 0.91
N TRP A 396 3.27 25.06 2.05
CA TRP A 396 1.94 25.61 2.30
C TRP A 396 1.93 26.81 3.25
N THR A 397 3.09 27.33 3.65
CA THR A 397 3.22 28.59 4.43
C THR A 397 2.46 29.75 3.79
N VAL A 398 2.36 29.78 2.45
CA VAL A 398 1.60 30.80 1.70
C VAL A 398 0.11 30.90 2.11
N LEU A 399 -0.48 29.82 2.65
CA LEU A 399 -1.86 29.80 3.13
C LEU A 399 -2.02 30.40 4.54
N TYR A 400 -0.91 30.67 5.23
CA TYR A 400 -0.85 31.14 6.62
C TYR A 400 0.10 32.34 6.74
N PRO A 401 -0.21 33.49 6.09
CA PRO A 401 0.71 34.64 6.00
C PRO A 401 1.11 35.22 7.37
N ASP A 402 0.25 35.06 8.39
CA ASP A 402 0.48 35.55 9.74
C ASP A 402 1.21 34.55 10.65
N ARG A 403 1.68 33.41 10.11
CA ARG A 403 2.36 32.35 10.86
C ARG A 403 3.78 32.15 10.35
N ALA A 404 4.69 31.93 11.29
CA ALA A 404 5.99 31.37 10.94
C ALA A 404 5.84 29.93 10.44
N GLU A 405 6.81 29.45 9.65
CA GLU A 405 6.78 28.12 9.02
C GLU A 405 6.61 26.97 10.04
N ASP A 406 7.18 27.11 11.24
CA ASP A 406 7.07 26.15 12.34
C ASP A 406 5.69 26.15 13.03
N GLN A 407 4.89 27.20 12.82
CA GLN A 407 3.54 27.37 13.36
C GLN A 407 2.43 27.03 12.35
N VAL A 408 2.80 26.69 11.11
CA VAL A 408 1.87 26.15 10.11
C VAL A 408 1.29 24.84 10.65
N PRO A 409 -0.04 24.66 10.70
CA PRO A 409 -0.70 23.53 11.38
C PRO A 409 -0.65 22.23 10.57
N ILE A 410 0.54 21.86 10.09
CA ILE A 410 0.83 20.61 9.41
C ILE A 410 1.86 19.83 10.24
N GLY A 411 1.40 18.78 10.91
CA GLY A 411 2.24 17.86 11.68
C GLY A 411 2.81 16.74 10.82
N TYR A 412 3.16 15.62 11.45
CA TYR A 412 3.52 14.39 10.76
C TYR A 412 3.05 13.16 11.55
N VAL A 413 2.74 12.09 10.82
CA VAL A 413 2.64 10.74 11.36
C VAL A 413 3.45 9.85 10.44
N THR A 414 4.56 9.31 10.95
CA THR A 414 5.48 8.51 10.14
C THR A 414 4.80 7.23 9.68
N ASN A 415 4.81 6.95 8.38
CA ASN A 415 4.23 5.73 7.83
C ASN A 415 4.89 4.48 8.41
N GLY A 416 4.15 3.36 8.39
CA GLY A 416 4.66 2.04 8.66
C GLY A 416 4.06 1.01 7.71
N VAL A 417 4.36 -0.27 7.96
CA VAL A 417 3.78 -1.40 7.21
C VAL A 417 3.15 -2.43 8.13
N HIS A 418 2.18 -3.17 7.62
CA HIS A 418 1.51 -4.21 8.41
C HIS A 418 2.41 -5.45 8.53
N ALA A 419 3.07 -5.63 9.68
CA ALA A 419 4.11 -6.63 9.86
C ALA A 419 3.68 -8.04 9.44
N SER A 420 2.49 -8.49 9.84
CA SER A 420 1.98 -9.83 9.51
C SER A 420 1.67 -10.02 8.02
N SER A 421 1.45 -8.93 7.25
CA SER A 421 1.30 -9.01 5.78
C SER A 421 2.63 -9.31 5.07
N TRP A 422 3.73 -8.76 5.59
CA TRP A 422 5.01 -8.69 4.87
C TRP A 422 6.06 -9.66 5.41
N THR A 423 5.92 -10.12 6.66
CA THR A 423 6.78 -11.13 7.26
C THR A 423 6.50 -12.50 6.63
N ALA A 424 7.54 -13.20 6.17
CA ALA A 424 7.41 -14.55 5.65
C ALA A 424 7.00 -15.52 6.76
N ALA A 425 6.20 -16.53 6.43
CA ALA A 425 5.80 -17.57 7.40
C ALA A 425 7.00 -18.23 8.12
N LEU A 426 8.14 -18.40 7.42
CA LEU A 426 9.37 -18.95 8.00
C LEU A 426 10.00 -18.02 9.06
N MET A 427 9.89 -16.70 8.88
CA MET A 427 10.37 -15.71 9.84
C MET A 427 9.38 -15.54 10.99
N SER A 428 8.08 -15.56 10.69
CA SER A 428 7.02 -15.53 11.72
C SER A 428 7.15 -16.72 12.69
N ASP A 429 7.43 -17.93 12.19
CA ASP A 429 7.71 -19.10 13.05
C ASP A 429 8.95 -18.90 13.93
N LEU A 430 10.03 -18.35 13.37
CA LEU A 430 11.23 -18.02 14.12
C LEU A 430 10.92 -16.99 15.21
N PHE A 431 10.16 -15.96 14.89
CA PHE A 431 9.76 -14.94 15.85
C PHE A 431 8.86 -15.49 16.95
N ALA A 432 7.90 -16.34 16.61
CA ALA A 432 7.05 -17.00 17.59
C ALA A 432 7.87 -17.83 18.60
N ARG A 433 8.92 -18.51 18.13
CA ARG A 433 9.78 -19.35 18.98
C ARG A 433 10.66 -18.55 19.95
N TYR A 434 11.23 -17.42 19.53
CA TYR A 434 12.20 -16.66 20.33
C TYR A 434 11.64 -15.40 20.99
N LEU A 435 10.66 -14.73 20.37
CA LEU A 435 10.06 -13.48 20.87
C LEU A 435 8.75 -13.74 21.63
N GLY A 436 8.02 -14.80 21.26
CA GLY A 436 6.75 -15.24 21.85
C GLY A 436 5.63 -15.39 20.80
N GLU A 437 4.63 -16.24 21.05
CA GLU A 437 3.50 -16.46 20.11
C GLU A 437 2.66 -15.20 19.85
N ASP A 438 2.72 -14.22 20.73
CA ASP A 438 1.99 -12.95 20.67
C ASP A 438 2.79 -11.80 20.03
N TRP A 439 3.93 -12.09 19.40
CA TRP A 439 4.79 -11.09 18.77
C TRP A 439 4.05 -10.21 17.75
N GLU A 440 3.10 -10.78 17.01
CA GLU A 440 2.30 -10.08 15.98
C GLU A 440 1.49 -8.93 16.58
N ILE A 441 1.10 -9.06 17.85
CA ILE A 441 0.30 -8.09 18.58
C ILE A 441 1.20 -7.06 19.29
N LYS A 442 2.40 -7.48 19.71
CA LYS A 442 3.40 -6.64 20.40
C LYS A 442 4.44 -6.04 19.46
N VAL A 443 4.17 -5.98 18.16
CA VAL A 443 5.11 -5.53 17.12
C VAL A 443 5.72 -4.14 17.39
N ALA A 444 5.00 -3.26 18.09
CA ALA A 444 5.46 -1.92 18.41
C ALA A 444 6.32 -1.83 19.69
N ASP A 445 6.51 -2.94 20.41
CA ASP A 445 7.30 -2.99 21.65
C ASP A 445 8.80 -3.19 21.36
N PRO A 446 9.68 -2.22 21.65
CA PRO A 446 11.12 -2.39 21.44
C PRO A 446 11.72 -3.53 22.29
N ASP A 447 11.18 -3.79 23.49
CA ASP A 447 11.71 -4.82 24.40
C ASP A 447 11.47 -6.24 23.86
N LEU A 448 10.39 -6.42 23.09
CA LEU A 448 10.15 -7.64 22.32
C LEU A 448 11.31 -7.89 21.36
N TRP A 449 11.66 -6.88 20.55
CA TRP A 449 12.69 -6.99 19.51
C TRP A 449 14.11 -7.06 20.06
N ALA A 450 14.35 -6.60 21.30
CA ALA A 450 15.63 -6.81 21.98
C ALA A 450 15.98 -8.31 22.16
N LYS A 451 14.96 -9.20 22.20
CA LYS A 451 15.17 -10.66 22.30
C LYS A 451 15.76 -11.28 21.03
N LEU A 452 15.84 -10.56 19.91
CA LEU A 452 16.47 -11.04 18.67
C LEU A 452 17.92 -11.51 18.85
N ASP A 453 18.63 -10.92 19.82
CA ASP A 453 20.02 -11.27 20.11
C ASP A 453 20.16 -12.73 20.60
N GLN A 454 19.06 -13.34 21.08
CA GLN A 454 19.00 -14.73 21.51
C GLN A 454 18.90 -15.72 20.33
N ILE A 455 18.54 -15.26 19.13
CA ILE A 455 18.43 -16.11 17.95
C ILE A 455 19.85 -16.50 17.48
N PRO A 456 20.20 -17.78 17.36
CA PRO A 456 21.49 -18.19 16.83
C PRO A 456 21.70 -17.71 15.39
N ASP A 457 22.90 -17.22 15.08
CA ASP A 457 23.21 -16.65 13.76
C ASP A 457 22.97 -17.65 12.62
N ALA A 458 23.37 -18.92 12.84
CA ALA A 458 23.16 -20.01 11.89
C ALA A 458 21.68 -20.21 11.52
N GLU A 459 20.79 -20.09 12.51
CA GLU A 459 19.36 -20.33 12.29
C GLU A 459 18.73 -19.20 11.48
N LEU A 460 19.02 -17.93 11.84
CA LEU A 460 18.55 -16.77 11.09
C LEU A 460 19.08 -16.80 9.64
N TRP A 461 20.37 -17.11 9.47
CA TRP A 461 21.02 -17.22 8.18
C TRP A 461 20.40 -18.32 7.30
N GLN A 462 20.14 -19.50 7.87
CA GLN A 462 19.50 -20.60 7.13
C GLN A 462 18.11 -20.22 6.62
N ARG A 463 17.28 -19.57 7.45
CA ARG A 463 15.95 -19.08 7.01
C ARG A 463 16.07 -18.08 5.88
N ARG A 464 17.03 -17.15 5.98
CA ARG A 464 17.33 -16.15 4.95
C ARG A 464 17.71 -16.79 3.62
N ARG A 465 18.57 -17.81 3.62
CA ARG A 465 18.95 -18.57 2.41
C ARG A 465 17.75 -19.24 1.74
N VAL A 466 16.86 -19.88 2.51
CA VAL A 466 15.64 -20.50 1.97
C VAL A 466 14.69 -19.46 1.35
N LEU A 467 14.55 -18.28 1.97
CA LEU A 467 13.71 -17.21 1.39
C LEU A 467 14.29 -16.66 0.08
N LYS A 468 15.62 -16.54 -0.01
CA LYS A 468 16.31 -16.17 -1.25
C LYS A 468 16.10 -17.19 -2.36
N GLU A 469 16.22 -18.49 -2.07
CA GLU A 469 15.93 -19.55 -3.03
C GLU A 469 14.50 -19.45 -3.58
N ARG A 470 13.52 -19.16 -2.72
CA ARG A 470 12.12 -18.96 -3.12
C ARG A 470 11.94 -17.76 -4.04
N LEU A 471 12.63 -16.65 -3.77
CA LEU A 471 12.63 -15.49 -4.67
C LEU A 471 13.23 -15.84 -6.03
N ILE A 472 14.36 -16.55 -6.06
CA ILE A 472 15.00 -16.93 -7.32
C ILE A 472 14.09 -17.86 -8.13
N ALA A 473 13.47 -18.86 -7.49
CA ALA A 473 12.50 -19.73 -8.15
C ALA A 473 11.32 -18.93 -8.75
N HIS A 474 10.79 -17.97 -7.99
CA HIS A 474 9.73 -17.07 -8.47
C HIS A 474 10.18 -16.20 -9.66
N ALA A 475 11.38 -15.60 -9.57
CA ALA A 475 11.95 -14.79 -10.64
C ALA A 475 12.14 -15.61 -11.92
N ARG A 476 12.73 -16.80 -11.82
CA ARG A 476 12.90 -17.73 -12.96
C ARG A 476 11.56 -18.09 -13.59
N HIS A 477 10.55 -18.41 -12.78
CA HIS A 477 9.20 -18.73 -13.25
C HIS A 477 8.56 -17.56 -14.02
N LYS A 478 8.55 -16.36 -13.43
CA LYS A 478 7.95 -15.15 -14.05
C LYS A 478 8.68 -14.74 -15.34
N ILE A 479 10.01 -14.80 -15.34
CA ILE A 479 10.82 -14.48 -16.52
C ILE A 479 10.59 -15.52 -17.62
N ARG A 480 10.50 -16.81 -17.29
CA ARG A 480 10.17 -17.87 -18.25
C ARG A 480 8.81 -17.61 -18.91
N GLN A 481 7.78 -17.31 -18.13
CA GLN A 481 6.46 -16.94 -18.65
C GLN A 481 6.52 -15.70 -19.55
N ALA A 482 7.25 -14.66 -19.15
CA ALA A 482 7.40 -13.46 -19.95
C ALA A 482 8.09 -13.72 -21.30
N ARG A 483 9.16 -14.53 -21.32
CA ARG A 483 9.86 -14.95 -22.55
C ARG A 483 8.95 -15.77 -23.46
N GLN A 484 8.16 -16.69 -22.91
CA GLN A 484 7.15 -17.46 -23.64
C GLN A 484 6.10 -16.54 -24.27
N ASN A 485 5.56 -15.58 -23.51
CA ASN A 485 4.55 -14.64 -23.99
C ASN A 485 5.07 -13.70 -25.09
N ARG A 486 6.37 -13.41 -25.12
CA ARG A 486 7.03 -12.68 -26.21
C ARG A 486 7.35 -13.53 -27.44
N GLY A 487 7.14 -14.84 -27.36
CA GLY A 487 7.54 -15.80 -28.38
C GLY A 487 9.05 -15.80 -28.63
N GLU A 488 9.85 -15.72 -27.57
CA GLU A 488 11.31 -15.90 -27.65
C GLU A 488 11.68 -17.35 -27.98
N ASP A 489 12.90 -17.56 -28.49
CA ASP A 489 13.36 -18.89 -28.90
C ASP A 489 13.54 -19.83 -27.70
N TRP A 490 13.42 -21.14 -27.94
CA TRP A 490 13.48 -22.17 -26.90
C TRP A 490 14.77 -22.13 -26.07
N GLU A 491 15.90 -21.78 -26.69
CA GLU A 491 17.18 -21.60 -26.00
C GLU A 491 17.14 -20.44 -24.99
N GLN A 492 16.54 -19.30 -25.36
CA GLN A 492 16.35 -18.16 -24.47
C GLN A 492 15.38 -18.50 -23.34
N ILE A 493 14.29 -19.22 -23.63
CA ILE A 493 13.35 -19.67 -22.60
C ILE A 493 14.05 -20.60 -21.59
N ASN A 494 14.87 -21.54 -22.04
CA ASN A 494 15.60 -22.46 -21.16
C ASN A 494 16.79 -21.84 -20.44
N ALA A 495 17.38 -20.77 -20.98
CA ALA A 495 18.41 -20.02 -20.28
C ALA A 495 17.92 -19.48 -18.92
N THR A 496 16.60 -19.34 -18.72
CA THR A 496 16.03 -18.90 -17.43
C THR A 496 16.40 -19.77 -16.25
N ASP A 497 16.67 -21.07 -16.44
CA ASP A 497 17.09 -21.97 -15.36
C ASP A 497 18.46 -21.61 -14.78
N ARG A 498 19.26 -20.85 -15.54
CA ARG A 498 20.62 -20.43 -15.22
C ARG A 498 20.69 -18.97 -14.73
N ILE A 499 19.58 -18.26 -14.68
CA ILE A 499 19.53 -16.88 -14.18
C ILE A 499 19.41 -16.90 -12.66
N LEU A 500 20.19 -16.04 -12.01
CA LEU A 500 20.32 -15.86 -10.57
C LEU A 500 20.87 -17.11 -9.86
N ASP A 501 21.65 -16.88 -8.82
CA ASP A 501 22.32 -17.89 -8.01
C ASP A 501 21.92 -17.71 -6.54
N PRO A 502 21.42 -18.77 -5.86
CA PRO A 502 21.03 -18.69 -4.46
C PRO A 502 22.19 -18.44 -3.48
N ASN A 503 23.45 -18.63 -3.90
CA ASN A 503 24.60 -18.33 -3.04
C ASN A 503 25.11 -16.89 -3.22
N ALA A 504 24.69 -16.20 -4.28
CA ALA A 504 25.13 -14.84 -4.56
C ALA A 504 24.44 -13.78 -3.67
N LEU A 505 25.13 -12.67 -3.42
CA LEU A 505 24.56 -11.47 -2.84
C LEU A 505 23.49 -10.92 -3.79
N THR A 506 22.26 -10.80 -3.32
CA THR A 506 21.08 -10.43 -4.11
C THR A 506 20.55 -9.05 -3.70
N ILE A 507 20.68 -8.09 -4.60
CA ILE A 507 20.15 -6.73 -4.45
C ILE A 507 18.74 -6.68 -5.06
N GLY A 508 17.79 -6.06 -4.36
CA GLY A 508 16.44 -5.80 -4.84
C GLY A 508 16.22 -4.33 -5.15
N PHE A 509 15.59 -4.05 -6.29
CA PHE A 509 15.03 -2.74 -6.59
C PHE A 509 13.63 -2.92 -7.18
N ALA A 510 12.57 -2.53 -6.43
CA ALA A 510 11.23 -2.52 -7.02
C ALA A 510 10.34 -1.36 -6.58
N ARG A 511 10.05 -0.47 -7.53
CA ARG A 511 9.31 0.79 -7.32
C ARG A 511 8.63 1.22 -8.63
N ARG A 512 7.84 2.29 -8.60
CA ARG A 512 7.47 3.01 -9.84
C ARG A 512 8.75 3.51 -10.53
N PHE A 513 8.87 3.27 -11.83
CA PHE A 513 9.95 3.85 -12.63
C PHE A 513 9.58 5.28 -13.03
N SER A 514 10.45 6.22 -12.66
CA SER A 514 10.37 7.64 -13.00
C SER A 514 11.79 8.26 -12.93
N PRO A 515 12.03 9.42 -13.55
CA PRO A 515 13.36 10.02 -13.57
C PRO A 515 13.95 10.29 -12.18
N TYR A 516 13.12 10.73 -11.24
CA TYR A 516 13.61 11.07 -9.90
C TYR A 516 13.93 9.84 -9.02
N LYS A 517 13.39 8.66 -9.35
CA LYS A 517 13.66 7.41 -8.61
C LYS A 517 14.99 6.76 -9.01
N ARG A 518 15.57 7.17 -10.14
CA ARG A 518 16.92 6.78 -10.60
C ARG A 518 17.17 5.27 -10.64
N GLY A 519 16.22 4.51 -11.18
CA GLY A 519 16.34 3.04 -11.30
C GLY A 519 17.54 2.58 -12.14
N ASP A 520 18.11 3.48 -12.94
CA ASP A 520 19.30 3.29 -13.77
C ASP A 520 20.58 3.95 -13.20
N LEU A 521 20.60 4.37 -11.92
CA LEU A 521 21.79 5.03 -11.33
C LEU A 521 23.05 4.15 -11.45
N LEU A 522 22.92 2.84 -11.23
CA LEU A 522 24.03 1.89 -11.41
C LEU A 522 24.54 1.86 -12.86
N LEU A 523 23.69 2.12 -13.85
CA LEU A 523 24.11 2.11 -15.27
C LEU A 523 25.02 3.28 -15.63
N ARG A 524 25.15 4.30 -14.77
CA ARG A 524 25.99 5.47 -15.05
C ARG A 524 27.47 5.13 -15.18
N ASP A 525 27.97 4.16 -14.41
CA ASP A 525 29.32 3.62 -14.54
C ASP A 525 29.25 2.13 -14.91
N ALA A 526 29.02 1.87 -16.20
CA ALA A 526 28.92 0.51 -16.71
C ALA A 526 30.19 -0.32 -16.44
N ASN A 527 31.38 0.29 -16.43
CA ASN A 527 32.63 -0.45 -16.22
C ASN A 527 32.72 -1.00 -14.80
N ARG A 528 32.41 -0.18 -13.78
CA ARG A 528 32.35 -0.63 -12.39
C ARG A 528 31.22 -1.64 -12.17
N ALA A 529 30.05 -1.41 -12.78
CA ALA A 529 28.94 -2.36 -12.75
C ALA A 529 29.40 -3.74 -13.25
N LEU A 530 30.00 -3.79 -14.45
CA LEU A 530 30.47 -5.05 -15.05
C LEU A 530 31.53 -5.75 -14.18
N LYS A 531 32.41 -4.99 -13.53
CA LYS A 531 33.41 -5.56 -12.61
C LYS A 531 32.78 -6.21 -11.39
N ILE A 532 31.73 -5.60 -10.82
CA ILE A 532 31.03 -6.11 -9.63
C ILE A 532 30.16 -7.32 -10.00
N PHE A 533 29.27 -7.19 -10.98
CA PHE A 533 28.35 -8.26 -11.37
C PHE A 533 29.05 -9.40 -12.10
N GLY A 534 30.18 -9.14 -12.76
CA GLY A 534 31.00 -10.16 -13.43
C GLY A 534 32.00 -10.87 -12.52
N ASN A 535 32.08 -10.54 -11.23
CA ASN A 535 33.02 -11.16 -10.30
C ASN A 535 32.57 -12.60 -9.96
N ALA A 536 33.41 -13.59 -10.26
CA ALA A 536 33.11 -15.00 -9.99
C ALA A 536 33.38 -15.42 -8.54
N ASP A 537 34.35 -14.79 -7.87
CA ASP A 537 34.77 -15.14 -6.50
C ASP A 537 33.82 -14.54 -5.45
N ARG A 538 33.27 -13.36 -5.74
CA ARG A 538 32.29 -12.66 -4.90
C ARG A 538 31.07 -12.25 -5.75
N PRO A 539 30.21 -13.22 -6.14
CA PRO A 539 29.15 -12.96 -7.10
C PRO A 539 28.10 -11.99 -6.55
N VAL A 540 27.73 -10.99 -7.35
CA VAL A 540 26.63 -10.07 -7.03
C VAL A 540 25.58 -10.17 -8.10
N GLN A 541 24.31 -10.07 -7.71
CA GLN A 541 23.18 -10.06 -8.63
C GLN A 541 22.13 -9.05 -8.19
N ILE A 542 21.32 -8.59 -9.14
CA ILE A 542 20.27 -7.61 -8.91
C ILE A 542 18.97 -8.02 -9.60
N VAL A 543 17.86 -7.82 -8.88
CA VAL A 543 16.50 -8.08 -9.36
C VAL A 543 15.73 -6.77 -9.37
N PHE A 544 15.36 -6.34 -10.57
CA PHE A 544 14.49 -5.20 -10.82
C PHE A 544 13.03 -5.64 -10.96
N SER A 545 12.11 -4.79 -10.55
CA SER A 545 10.69 -4.94 -10.87
C SER A 545 9.97 -3.60 -10.73
N GLY A 546 8.88 -3.39 -11.46
CA GLY A 546 8.13 -2.14 -11.34
C GLY A 546 7.52 -1.69 -12.66
N LYS A 547 6.67 -0.67 -12.57
CA LYS A 547 5.89 -0.11 -13.68
C LYS A 547 6.24 1.36 -13.88
N ALA A 548 6.32 1.80 -15.13
CA ALA A 548 6.29 3.23 -15.47
C ALA A 548 4.84 3.67 -15.68
N HIS A 549 4.52 4.93 -15.39
CA HIS A 549 3.19 5.45 -15.69
C HIS A 549 2.97 5.43 -17.23
N PRO A 550 1.76 5.16 -17.76
CA PRO A 550 1.54 5.05 -19.21
C PRO A 550 1.97 6.29 -20.00
N ALA A 551 1.80 7.48 -19.40
CA ALA A 551 2.22 8.77 -19.96
C ALA A 551 3.68 9.20 -19.62
N ASP A 552 4.44 8.39 -18.88
CA ASP A 552 5.81 8.69 -18.44
C ASP A 552 6.83 7.99 -19.37
N GLU A 553 7.08 8.60 -20.52
CA GLU A 553 7.97 8.07 -21.55
C GLU A 553 9.41 7.87 -21.06
N GLU A 554 9.93 8.75 -20.20
CA GLU A 554 11.28 8.57 -19.65
C GLU A 554 11.32 7.41 -18.64
N GLY A 555 10.26 7.24 -17.82
CA GLY A 555 10.10 6.04 -17.00
C GLY A 555 10.13 4.74 -17.83
N LYS A 556 9.43 4.71 -18.97
CA LYS A 556 9.44 3.57 -19.90
C LYS A 556 10.82 3.35 -20.52
N ARG A 557 11.55 4.43 -20.83
CA ARG A 557 12.92 4.38 -21.35
C ARG A 557 13.92 3.83 -20.33
N ILE A 558 13.77 4.16 -19.04
CA ILE A 558 14.58 3.56 -17.97
C ILE A 558 14.40 2.04 -17.96
N ILE A 559 13.17 1.54 -18.05
CA ILE A 559 12.88 0.10 -18.12
C ILE A 559 13.55 -0.52 -19.35
N GLN A 560 13.44 0.13 -20.51
CA GLN A 560 14.09 -0.34 -21.73
C GLN A 560 15.61 -0.48 -21.57
N ARG A 561 16.28 0.53 -20.99
CA ARG A 561 17.73 0.49 -20.69
C ARG A 561 18.09 -0.68 -19.76
N LEU A 562 17.28 -0.93 -18.75
CA LEU A 562 17.48 -2.08 -17.84
C LEU A 562 17.32 -3.42 -18.56
N MET A 563 16.38 -3.53 -19.50
CA MET A 563 16.21 -4.74 -20.32
C MET A 563 17.37 -4.98 -21.28
N GLU A 564 17.98 -3.93 -21.82
CA GLU A 564 19.22 -4.02 -22.60
C GLU A 564 20.38 -4.53 -21.73
N TRP A 565 20.46 -4.06 -20.48
CA TRP A 565 21.46 -4.51 -19.52
C TRP A 565 21.32 -6.00 -19.17
N CYS A 566 20.09 -6.49 -19.00
CA CYS A 566 19.79 -7.91 -18.78
C CYS A 566 20.27 -8.84 -19.92
N LYS A 567 20.52 -8.28 -21.13
CA LYS A 567 20.97 -9.04 -22.31
C LYS A 567 22.49 -9.05 -22.47
N GLN A 568 23.25 -8.35 -21.64
CA GLN A 568 24.72 -8.28 -21.76
C GLN A 568 25.37 -9.63 -21.42
N SER A 569 26.25 -10.12 -22.29
CA SER A 569 26.78 -11.49 -22.28
C SER A 569 27.59 -11.86 -21.02
N ASN A 570 28.17 -10.89 -20.33
CA ASN A 570 28.97 -11.09 -19.12
C ASN A 570 28.16 -11.09 -17.81
N ILE A 571 26.91 -10.62 -17.83
CA ILE A 571 26.09 -10.43 -16.62
C ILE A 571 24.63 -10.90 -16.76
N TRP A 572 24.25 -11.49 -17.90
CA TRP A 572 22.86 -11.91 -18.18
C TRP A 572 22.27 -12.86 -17.13
N SER A 573 23.12 -13.63 -16.43
CA SER A 573 22.72 -14.53 -15.34
C SER A 573 22.65 -13.84 -13.98
N ARG A 574 23.05 -12.56 -13.88
CA ARG A 574 23.16 -11.78 -12.64
C ARG A 574 22.20 -10.58 -12.59
N VAL A 575 21.67 -10.14 -13.72
CA VAL A 575 20.69 -9.04 -13.79
C VAL A 575 19.36 -9.57 -14.29
N ALA A 576 18.32 -9.39 -13.48
CA ALA A 576 16.97 -9.88 -13.79
C ALA A 576 15.94 -8.76 -13.68
N PHE A 577 14.93 -8.79 -14.54
CA PHE A 577 13.76 -7.92 -14.47
C PHE A 577 12.49 -8.76 -14.38
N ILE A 578 11.69 -8.56 -13.34
CA ILE A 578 10.39 -9.22 -13.17
C ILE A 578 9.29 -8.26 -13.61
N GLU A 579 8.54 -8.65 -14.63
CA GLU A 579 7.42 -7.88 -15.19
C GLU A 579 6.16 -7.97 -14.35
N ASP A 580 5.32 -6.94 -14.49
CA ASP A 580 4.00 -6.83 -13.89
C ASP A 580 4.02 -6.89 -12.35
N TYR A 581 4.86 -6.03 -11.77
CA TYR A 581 4.98 -5.88 -10.33
C TYR A 581 3.63 -5.68 -9.64
N ASP A 582 3.36 -6.53 -8.65
CA ASP A 582 2.15 -6.55 -7.83
C ASP A 582 2.49 -6.90 -6.37
N MET A 583 1.46 -7.06 -5.51
CA MET A 583 1.67 -7.39 -4.10
C MET A 583 2.31 -8.77 -3.89
N TYR A 584 2.03 -9.75 -4.76
CA TYR A 584 2.63 -11.08 -4.65
C TYR A 584 4.13 -11.02 -4.94
N THR A 585 4.50 -10.38 -6.05
CA THR A 585 5.90 -10.15 -6.44
C THR A 585 6.63 -9.32 -5.39
N ALA A 586 5.97 -8.30 -4.84
CA ALA A 586 6.49 -7.50 -3.73
C ALA A 586 6.83 -8.37 -2.51
N ARG A 587 5.93 -9.28 -2.09
CA ARG A 587 6.19 -10.19 -0.96
C ARG A 587 7.41 -11.07 -1.24
N LYS A 588 7.53 -11.67 -2.43
CA LYS A 588 8.69 -12.50 -2.78
C LYS A 588 10.00 -11.72 -2.73
N LEU A 589 9.99 -10.48 -3.22
CA LEU A 589 11.17 -9.60 -3.22
C LEU A 589 11.58 -9.20 -1.80
N VAL A 590 10.69 -8.59 -1.02
CA VAL A 590 11.05 -8.08 0.33
C VAL A 590 11.38 -9.20 1.33
N GLN A 591 10.92 -10.43 1.07
CA GLN A 591 11.29 -11.61 1.84
C GLN A 591 12.64 -12.21 1.40
N GLY A 592 12.98 -12.05 0.12
CA GLY A 592 14.03 -12.83 -0.54
C GLY A 592 15.33 -12.10 -0.83
N VAL A 593 15.37 -10.77 -0.82
CA VAL A 593 16.59 -9.98 -1.13
C VAL A 593 17.48 -9.73 0.09
N ASP A 594 18.79 -9.63 -0.12
CA ASP A 594 19.76 -9.35 0.95
C ASP A 594 19.84 -7.85 1.22
N VAL A 595 19.90 -7.08 0.13
CA VAL A 595 19.94 -5.62 0.17
C VAL A 595 18.75 -5.06 -0.57
N TRP A 596 18.03 -4.13 0.05
CA TRP A 596 17.00 -3.34 -0.59
C TRP A 596 17.58 -1.98 -1.00
N LEU A 597 17.69 -1.74 -2.31
CA LEU A 597 18.26 -0.52 -2.86
C LEU A 597 17.19 0.55 -3.03
N ASN A 598 17.48 1.75 -2.52
CA ASN A 598 16.58 2.89 -2.68
C ASN A 598 17.34 4.22 -2.89
N ASN A 599 17.24 4.79 -4.09
CA ASN A 599 18.07 5.92 -4.50
C ASN A 599 17.29 7.07 -5.18
N PRO A 600 16.14 7.53 -4.67
CA PRO A 600 15.47 8.71 -5.18
C PRO A 600 16.35 9.96 -5.06
N ARG A 601 16.07 11.00 -5.85
CA ARG A 601 16.66 12.33 -5.67
C ARG A 601 16.08 12.98 -4.42
N ARG A 602 16.95 13.56 -3.59
CA ARG A 602 16.57 14.34 -2.41
C ARG A 602 15.97 15.69 -2.80
N PRO A 603 14.94 16.22 -2.12
CA PRO A 603 14.08 15.61 -1.11
C PRO A 603 12.73 15.13 -1.71
N LEU A 604 12.77 14.34 -2.79
CA LEU A 604 11.58 13.96 -3.56
C LEU A 604 10.91 12.68 -3.06
N GLU A 605 11.42 12.08 -1.98
CA GLU A 605 10.78 10.97 -1.29
C GLU A 605 10.06 11.44 -0.01
N ALA A 606 8.74 11.41 0.01
CA ALA A 606 7.97 11.75 1.22
C ALA A 606 8.15 10.74 2.36
N SER A 607 8.30 9.45 2.05
CA SER A 607 8.45 8.38 3.05
C SER A 607 9.18 7.19 2.41
N GLY A 608 8.47 6.13 2.02
CA GLY A 608 9.04 4.99 1.28
C GLY A 608 8.80 3.63 1.95
N THR A 609 7.53 3.22 2.07
CA THR A 609 7.15 1.99 2.81
C THR A 609 7.77 0.70 2.28
N SER A 610 8.27 0.65 1.05
CA SER A 610 8.92 -0.56 0.50
C SER A 610 10.18 -0.96 1.29
N GLY A 611 10.98 0.00 1.74
CA GLY A 611 12.17 -0.27 2.56
C GLY A 611 11.82 -0.70 3.99
N GLN A 612 10.67 -0.25 4.50
CA GLN A 612 10.16 -0.63 5.83
C GLN A 612 9.72 -2.11 5.88
N LYS A 613 9.40 -2.73 4.73
CA LYS A 613 8.96 -4.14 4.65
C LYS A 613 10.11 -5.13 4.77
N VAL A 614 11.28 -4.76 4.25
CA VAL A 614 12.39 -5.70 4.07
C VAL A 614 13.00 -6.11 5.41
N CYS A 615 12.96 -5.21 6.41
CA CYS A 615 13.60 -5.45 7.70
C CYS A 615 13.01 -6.66 8.40
N PHE A 616 11.68 -6.87 8.37
CA PHE A 616 11.00 -8.01 9.00
C PHE A 616 11.49 -9.39 8.52
N ASN A 617 12.18 -9.45 7.37
CA ASN A 617 12.70 -10.67 6.80
C ASN A 617 14.25 -10.75 6.82
N GLY A 618 14.88 -9.84 7.56
CA GLY A 618 16.35 -9.77 7.68
C GLY A 618 17.03 -9.23 6.42
N GLY A 619 16.32 -8.56 5.51
CA GLY A 619 16.98 -7.78 4.46
C GLY A 619 17.43 -6.43 5.01
N ILE A 620 18.51 -5.89 4.45
CA ILE A 620 19.16 -4.66 4.92
C ILE A 620 18.95 -3.55 3.88
N ASN A 621 18.67 -2.33 4.33
CA ASN A 621 18.47 -1.21 3.41
C ASN A 621 19.82 -0.56 3.03
N CYS A 622 19.97 -0.24 1.74
CA CYS A 622 20.98 0.68 1.23
C CYS A 622 20.23 1.82 0.53
N SER A 623 20.17 2.98 1.17
CA SER A 623 19.30 4.06 0.73
C SER A 623 19.94 5.43 0.85
N VAL A 624 19.51 6.39 0.02
CA VAL A 624 19.78 7.81 0.29
C VAL A 624 19.10 8.24 1.60
N LEU A 625 19.68 9.23 2.27
CA LEU A 625 19.06 9.93 3.40
C LEU A 625 17.97 10.87 2.88
N ASP A 626 16.82 10.28 2.60
CA ASP A 626 15.57 10.96 2.22
C ASP A 626 14.37 10.15 2.74
N GLY A 627 13.21 10.79 2.84
CA GLY A 627 11.98 10.17 3.31
C GLY A 627 12.15 9.47 4.65
N TRP A 628 11.73 8.20 4.73
CA TRP A 628 11.75 7.44 5.99
C TRP A 628 13.16 7.06 6.46
N TRP A 629 14.15 7.03 5.56
CA TRP A 629 15.50 6.57 5.92
C TRP A 629 16.24 7.58 6.79
N CYS A 630 15.86 8.87 6.74
CA CYS A 630 16.32 9.88 7.69
C CYS A 630 15.96 9.53 9.15
N GLU A 631 14.80 8.91 9.37
CA GLU A 631 14.33 8.50 10.70
C GLU A 631 14.86 7.10 11.08
N GLY A 632 15.06 6.22 10.09
CA GLY A 632 15.41 4.82 10.30
C GLY A 632 16.91 4.52 10.35
N TYR A 633 17.74 5.27 9.63
CA TYR A 633 19.17 5.01 9.56
C TYR A 633 19.88 5.34 10.89
N GLN A 634 20.70 4.41 11.37
CA GLN A 634 21.54 4.61 12.54
C GLN A 634 23.00 4.34 12.19
N ALA A 635 23.90 5.20 12.67
CA ALA A 635 25.34 5.11 12.42
C ALA A 635 26.14 5.31 13.72
N GLU A 636 27.31 4.68 13.77
CA GLU A 636 28.36 4.93 14.77
C GLU A 636 29.57 5.55 14.05
N GLY A 637 29.77 6.85 14.25
CA GLY A 637 30.69 7.63 13.42
C GLY A 637 30.24 7.61 11.96
N ASP A 638 31.14 7.24 11.04
CA ASP A 638 30.85 7.17 9.61
C ASP A 638 30.26 5.83 9.14
N ARG A 639 30.11 4.84 10.04
CA ARG A 639 29.64 3.48 9.69
C ARG A 639 28.20 3.25 10.11
N GLY A 640 27.40 2.72 9.18
CA GLY A 640 26.02 2.34 9.45
C GLY A 640 25.92 1.09 10.34
N ILE A 641 25.06 1.13 11.35
CA ILE A 641 24.80 0.02 12.28
C ILE A 641 23.70 -0.90 11.72
N ASN A 642 22.71 -0.34 11.03
CA ASN A 642 21.48 -1.04 10.65
C ASN A 642 21.17 -1.00 9.13
N GLY A 643 22.15 -0.57 8.33
CA GLY A 643 22.11 -0.46 6.87
C GLY A 643 23.15 0.54 6.36
N TRP A 644 22.96 1.03 5.14
CA TRP A 644 23.89 1.96 4.49
C TRP A 644 23.19 3.22 3.96
N ALA A 645 23.91 4.34 4.01
CA ALA A 645 23.49 5.64 3.50
C ALA A 645 24.24 6.00 2.20
N ILE A 646 23.50 6.26 1.11
CA ILE A 646 24.09 6.68 -0.18
C ILE A 646 24.29 8.19 -0.17
N GLY A 647 25.51 8.63 -0.45
CA GLY A 647 25.90 10.04 -0.48
C GLY A 647 25.87 10.69 0.91
N GLN A 648 26.09 12.00 0.95
CA GLN A 648 25.99 12.78 2.18
C GLN A 648 24.57 13.31 2.39
N ASP A 649 24.26 13.71 3.63
CA ASP A 649 23.03 14.46 3.94
C ASP A 649 23.16 15.91 3.47
N ALA A 650 23.21 16.10 2.14
CA ALA A 650 23.41 17.39 1.51
C ALA A 650 22.49 17.57 0.30
N HIS A 651 21.83 18.73 0.25
CA HIS A 651 21.04 19.15 -0.90
C HIS A 651 21.87 19.99 -1.85
N THR A 652 21.76 19.71 -3.14
CA THR A 652 22.35 20.53 -4.20
C THR A 652 21.30 20.82 -5.26
N SER A 653 21.33 22.03 -5.82
CA SER A 653 20.49 22.40 -6.96
C SER A 653 20.96 21.73 -8.25
N ASN A 654 22.20 21.24 -8.31
CA ASN A 654 22.74 20.56 -9.47
C ASN A 654 22.48 19.04 -9.40
N GLN A 655 21.42 18.62 -10.09
CA GLN A 655 20.97 17.22 -10.13
C GLN A 655 22.00 16.28 -10.75
N GLU A 656 22.74 16.72 -11.77
CA GLU A 656 23.75 15.87 -12.43
C GLU A 656 24.96 15.63 -11.54
N LEU A 657 25.38 16.65 -10.79
CA LEU A 657 26.41 16.50 -9.76
C LEU A 657 25.94 15.56 -8.65
N GLN A 658 24.70 15.71 -8.18
CA GLN A 658 24.11 14.81 -7.18
C GLN A 658 24.11 13.35 -7.66
N ASP A 659 23.68 13.11 -8.90
CA ASP A 659 23.64 11.78 -9.49
C ASP A 659 25.03 11.17 -9.62
N LYS A 660 26.06 11.97 -9.95
CA LYS A 660 27.45 11.50 -9.97
C LYS A 660 27.96 11.13 -8.57
N VAL A 661 27.78 12.02 -7.60
CA VAL A 661 28.23 11.80 -6.21
C VAL A 661 27.53 10.58 -5.58
N ASP A 662 26.21 10.47 -5.77
CA ASP A 662 25.42 9.34 -5.25
C ASP A 662 25.83 8.02 -5.93
N SER A 663 26.08 8.04 -7.24
CA SER A 663 26.61 6.87 -7.97
C SER A 663 27.97 6.44 -7.43
N ASP A 664 28.92 7.38 -7.30
CA ASP A 664 30.26 7.10 -6.78
C ASP A 664 30.23 6.59 -5.33
N SER A 665 29.32 7.13 -4.51
CA SER A 665 29.08 6.66 -3.15
C SER A 665 28.51 5.24 -3.12
N LEU A 666 27.49 4.95 -3.94
CA LEU A 666 26.87 3.64 -4.01
C LEU A 666 27.90 2.57 -4.41
N TYR A 667 28.74 2.86 -5.40
CA TYR A 667 29.78 1.92 -5.80
C TYR A 667 30.84 1.69 -4.73
N ARG A 668 31.28 2.73 -4.02
CA ARG A 668 32.20 2.56 -2.88
C ARG A 668 31.60 1.67 -1.80
N LEU A 669 30.34 1.91 -1.43
CA LEU A 669 29.63 1.05 -0.47
C LEU A 669 29.60 -0.41 -0.93
N LEU A 670 29.30 -0.66 -2.21
CA LEU A 670 29.30 -2.02 -2.76
C LEU A 670 30.69 -2.67 -2.69
N GLU A 671 31.73 -1.95 -3.12
CA GLU A 671 33.09 -2.50 -3.25
C GLU A 671 33.80 -2.67 -1.91
N GLU A 672 33.62 -1.73 -0.98
CA GLU A 672 34.42 -1.62 0.24
C GLU A 672 33.69 -2.16 1.48
N GLU A 673 32.35 -2.17 1.50
CA GLU A 673 31.57 -2.53 2.70
C GLU A 673 30.62 -3.71 2.46
N ILE A 674 29.65 -3.55 1.55
CA ILE A 674 28.52 -4.49 1.40
C ILE A 674 29.00 -5.86 0.90
N VAL A 675 29.74 -5.89 -0.22
CA VAL A 675 30.21 -7.16 -0.81
C VAL A 675 31.23 -7.84 0.11
N PRO A 676 32.25 -7.15 0.66
CA PRO A 676 33.15 -7.76 1.63
C PRO A 676 32.43 -8.36 2.85
N LEU A 677 31.49 -7.62 3.46
CA LEU A 677 30.78 -8.07 4.67
C LEU A 677 29.93 -9.34 4.43
N TYR A 678 29.29 -9.45 3.27
CA TYR A 678 28.46 -10.61 2.92
C TYR A 678 29.30 -11.89 2.72
N TYR A 679 30.53 -11.75 2.20
CA TYR A 679 31.44 -12.85 1.89
C TYR A 679 32.48 -13.12 2.98
N ASP A 680 32.48 -12.33 4.06
CA ASP A 680 33.26 -12.61 5.27
C ASP A 680 32.58 -13.71 6.09
N GLN A 681 32.80 -14.96 5.66
CA GLN A 681 32.16 -16.15 6.20
C GLN A 681 33.13 -16.99 7.01
N ASP A 682 32.62 -17.64 8.05
CA ASP A 682 33.35 -18.65 8.81
C ASP A 682 33.46 -20.00 8.05
N ALA A 683 33.97 -21.03 8.72
CA ALA A 683 34.13 -22.36 8.14
C ALA A 683 32.79 -23.05 7.78
N ASP A 684 31.69 -22.65 8.42
CA ASP A 684 30.34 -23.17 8.19
C ASP A 684 29.55 -22.32 7.15
N GLY A 685 30.18 -21.29 6.58
CA GLY A 685 29.58 -20.41 5.57
C GLY A 685 28.63 -19.36 6.14
N ILE A 686 28.82 -18.98 7.42
CA ILE A 686 27.98 -18.02 8.14
C ILE A 686 28.70 -16.66 8.18
N PRO A 687 28.09 -15.59 7.61
CA PRO A 687 28.65 -14.25 7.69
C PRO A 687 28.19 -13.55 8.97
N HIS A 688 28.89 -13.78 10.09
CA HIS A 688 28.49 -13.25 11.40
C HIS A 688 28.27 -11.74 11.40
N GLY A 689 29.19 -10.95 10.83
CA GLY A 689 29.05 -9.49 10.74
C GLY A 689 27.79 -9.06 9.98
N TRP A 690 27.46 -9.76 8.90
CA TRP A 690 26.22 -9.55 8.15
C TRP A 690 24.98 -9.86 8.99
N VAL A 691 24.97 -11.01 9.69
CA VAL A 691 23.86 -11.43 10.54
C VAL A 691 23.63 -10.47 11.70
N GLN A 692 24.70 -9.92 12.28
CA GLN A 692 24.58 -8.87 13.31
C GLN A 692 23.90 -7.61 12.75
N MET A 693 24.28 -7.17 11.54
CA MET A 693 23.61 -6.04 10.88
C MET A 693 22.15 -6.36 10.54
N MET A 694 21.81 -7.60 10.15
CA MET A 694 20.42 -8.04 9.95
C MET A 694 19.62 -7.90 11.24
N LYS A 695 20.14 -8.40 12.38
CA LYS A 695 19.50 -8.28 13.70
C LYS A 695 19.31 -6.83 14.11
N ALA A 696 20.34 -6.00 13.93
CA ALA A 696 20.26 -4.57 14.21
C ALA A 696 19.19 -3.87 13.34
N SER A 697 19.10 -4.22 12.06
CA SER A 697 18.09 -3.69 11.13
C SER A 697 16.67 -4.04 11.56
N ILE A 698 16.41 -5.29 11.96
CA ILE A 698 15.11 -5.69 12.49
C ILE A 698 14.82 -4.93 13.80
N ARG A 699 15.76 -4.97 14.76
CA ARG A 699 15.59 -4.41 16.11
C ARG A 699 15.23 -2.93 16.12
N THR A 700 15.85 -2.17 15.22
CA THR A 700 15.68 -0.70 15.14
C THR A 700 14.48 -0.31 14.29
N ASN A 701 14.24 -0.99 13.17
CA ASN A 701 13.22 -0.58 12.21
C ASN A 701 11.84 -1.21 12.46
N ALA A 702 11.75 -2.45 12.95
CA ALA A 702 10.48 -3.13 13.14
C ALA A 702 9.53 -2.43 14.15
N PRO A 703 9.97 -2.00 15.35
CA PRO A 703 9.09 -1.29 16.27
C PRO A 703 8.75 0.14 15.82
N ALA A 704 9.63 0.78 15.04
CA ALA A 704 9.42 2.14 14.55
C ALA A 704 8.50 2.20 13.34
N PHE A 705 8.63 1.28 12.38
CA PHE A 705 7.98 1.36 11.06
C PHE A 705 6.92 0.28 10.84
N ASN A 706 6.10 0.02 11.85
CA ASN A 706 4.89 -0.80 11.73
C ASN A 706 3.62 0.06 11.76
N THR A 707 2.55 -0.41 11.10
CA THR A 707 1.28 0.32 11.08
C THR A 707 0.50 0.24 12.40
N HIS A 708 0.78 -0.69 13.33
CA HIS A 708 0.12 -0.65 14.64
C HIS A 708 0.49 0.63 15.41
N ARG A 709 1.78 0.96 15.46
CA ARG A 709 2.30 2.24 15.99
C ARG A 709 1.68 3.42 15.26
N MET A 710 1.69 3.40 13.93
CA MET A 710 1.12 4.47 13.11
C MET A 710 -0.38 4.71 13.42
N ILE A 711 -1.19 3.65 13.51
CA ILE A 711 -2.62 3.78 13.86
C ILE A 711 -2.79 4.30 15.29
N ALA A 712 -1.95 3.85 16.24
CA ALA A 712 -1.98 4.37 17.60
C ALA A 712 -1.66 5.87 17.64
N ASP A 713 -0.70 6.34 16.84
CA ASP A 713 -0.41 7.76 16.67
C ASP A 713 -1.62 8.52 16.10
N TYR A 714 -2.24 8.02 15.01
CA TYR A 714 -3.45 8.62 14.47
C TYR A 714 -4.57 8.71 15.50
N VAL A 715 -4.84 7.64 16.25
CA VAL A 715 -5.91 7.62 17.26
C VAL A 715 -5.62 8.62 18.38
N THR A 716 -4.41 8.60 18.93
CA THR A 716 -4.07 9.40 20.13
C THR A 716 -3.74 10.87 19.84
N GLN A 717 -3.21 11.16 18.66
CA GLN A 717 -2.75 12.51 18.28
C GLN A 717 -3.75 13.23 17.38
N ILE A 718 -4.49 12.50 16.54
CA ILE A 718 -5.31 13.10 15.47
C ILE A 718 -6.80 12.85 15.69
N TYR A 719 -7.27 11.61 15.84
CA TYR A 719 -8.70 11.29 15.91
C TYR A 719 -9.31 11.66 17.26
N ALA A 720 -8.59 11.43 18.35
CA ALA A 720 -9.01 11.69 19.71
C ALA A 720 -7.93 12.44 20.54
N PRO A 721 -7.58 13.67 20.14
CA PRO A 721 -6.58 14.46 20.85
C PRO A 721 -7.09 14.78 22.27
N GLY A 722 -6.32 14.40 23.29
CA GLY A 722 -6.69 14.58 24.71
C GLY A 722 -6.43 13.36 25.60
N ILE A 723 -6.19 12.18 25.00
CA ILE A 723 -5.90 10.92 25.70
C ILE A 723 -4.38 10.72 25.89
N ALA A 724 -3.58 11.73 25.51
CA ALA A 724 -2.13 11.64 25.32
C ALA A 724 -1.31 11.31 26.59
N GLU A 725 -1.87 11.46 27.80
CA GLU A 725 -1.16 11.11 29.04
C GLU A 725 -1.22 9.61 29.40
N VAL A 726 -2.17 8.85 28.85
CA VAL A 726 -2.37 7.42 29.22
C VAL A 726 -2.01 6.46 28.06
N GLY A 727 -2.15 6.87 26.80
CA GLY A 727 -2.19 5.95 25.64
C GLY A 727 -0.92 5.82 24.78
N ARG A 728 0.18 6.55 25.04
CA ARG A 728 1.34 6.61 24.13
C ARG A 728 2.13 5.30 23.98
N SER A 729 1.93 4.33 24.87
CA SER A 729 2.69 3.07 24.84
C SER A 729 1.74 1.91 24.56
N LEU A 730 1.77 1.41 23.32
CA LEU A 730 1.19 0.10 22.96
C LEU A 730 1.72 -1.02 23.87
N ALA A 731 2.95 -0.88 24.40
CA ALA A 731 3.57 -1.85 25.30
C ALA A 731 2.97 -1.88 26.72
N LYS A 732 2.30 -0.82 27.17
CA LYS A 732 1.71 -0.75 28.54
C LYS A 732 0.25 -1.19 28.61
N VAL A 733 -0.40 -1.39 27.47
CA VAL A 733 -1.79 -1.86 27.41
C VAL A 733 -1.74 -3.35 27.03
N PRO A 734 -1.85 -4.29 28.00
CA PRO A 734 -1.79 -5.71 27.70
C PRO A 734 -2.94 -6.09 26.77
N PHE A 735 -2.65 -6.52 25.54
CA PHE A 735 -3.67 -6.80 24.52
C PHE A 735 -4.72 -7.81 24.97
#